data_AF-A0A431KUP8-F1
#
_entry.id   AF-A0A431KUP8-F1
#
_cell.length_a   1.000
_cell.length_b   1.000
_cell.length_c   1.000
_cell.angle_alpha   90.00
_cell.angle_beta   90.00
_cell.angle_gamma   90.00
#
_symmetry.space_group_name_H-M   'P 1'
#
loop_
_entity.id
_entity.type
_entity.pdbx_description
1 polymer ?
#
loop_
_entity_poly.entity_id
_entity_poly.type
_entity_poly.pdbx_seq_one_letter_code
_entity_poly.pdbx_strand_id
1 'polypeptide(L)'
;MSCPPPRTLRLALLTLVGSLGSAPLLAQTITVYSNGSLPIATARQLTAYVPLSPNTVTWTVNGIPGGNTTVGTVTERGLYTAPAQVPMQSDVTVTATSTAYPGKSGSVTLSITQVQPRLWSISPAAVPAGAFTLQLNGAAFPTNVAVKIGDLQATVTRVSATQLLASAIAPSTWLGKTQPVQVWATGLGAIGSDVVNLTVSASAPAPSPAPSPSPSPSPAPSPAPPPAPSPAPSPAPSPAPGPGQGTANLAAARFLEQATFGPNAAAVARLQILGTDAWLAEQFALPETAITLPTDNSMAGVSAQMLNRLTDAPDQLRQRAAYALAQVLVVSANKNIYPDELVPHLRLLSRHAFGNYRTLLDELTRSPQMGKYLDLANSNRPLGGSAANENFARELMQLFTIGLVRLNADGTPQLDLAGRPQPTYDQATIQQVALALTGWTYAGTGTNNWENFSGPLVSREINHDQRAKSFLGCSLPANQGVEADLKSTLDCLFQHPNTPPFVAQRLIRQLVKSNPTPAYMQRVASVFVNNGSGVRGDLRAVLRAVLLDAEARNDTAGTNDGRLRDPLQHFAATLRGLNGGFQPANNLAWEIGRTGQTPLTPPSVFGFYSQLFRLPQTALNAPEFQIYTPTEATLRGNFLWALLTQPGSNMRVNLQPFMAVANDTTALINAVDQALLWGRMPAAMRQSLANAINAQPDATQRVQTALYLTLLSGQHAIQH
;
A
#
# COMPACT_ATOMS: atom_id res chain seq x y z
N MET A 1 -53.23 10.95 -83.10
CA MET A 1 -53.20 11.59 -81.77
C MET A 1 -51.91 11.19 -81.08
N SER A 2 -51.23 12.13 -80.45
CA SER A 2 -49.78 12.03 -80.19
C SER A 2 -49.43 11.24 -78.94
N CYS A 3 -48.45 10.34 -79.05
CA CYS A 3 -47.85 9.62 -77.91
C CYS A 3 -46.61 10.40 -77.41
N PRO A 4 -46.54 10.82 -76.14
CA PRO A 4 -45.40 11.56 -75.60
C PRO A 4 -44.22 10.64 -75.19
N PRO A 5 -42.97 11.15 -75.18
CA PRO A 5 -41.76 10.33 -75.07
C PRO A 5 -41.46 9.85 -73.63
N PRO A 6 -40.66 8.77 -73.46
CA PRO A 6 -40.26 8.26 -72.16
C PRO A 6 -39.33 9.25 -71.43
N ARG A 7 -39.62 9.51 -70.15
CA ARG A 7 -38.75 10.34 -69.30
C ARG A 7 -37.54 9.52 -68.83
N THR A 8 -36.36 10.09 -69.04
CA THR A 8 -35.08 9.54 -68.57
C THR A 8 -34.98 9.59 -67.04
N LEU A 9 -35.05 8.42 -66.38
CA LEU A 9 -34.69 8.31 -64.97
C LEU A 9 -33.16 8.43 -64.84
N ARG A 10 -32.68 9.52 -64.22
CA ARG A 10 -31.27 9.63 -63.86
C ARG A 10 -30.96 8.68 -62.70
N LEU A 11 -29.92 7.86 -62.88
CA LEU A 11 -29.40 6.97 -61.86
C LEU A 11 -28.75 7.81 -60.74
N ALA A 12 -29.48 8.05 -59.65
CA ALA A 12 -28.92 8.69 -58.46
C ALA A 12 -28.22 7.62 -57.60
N LEU A 13 -26.93 7.80 -57.37
CA LEU A 13 -26.10 6.91 -56.56
C LEU A 13 -26.51 7.03 -55.08
N LEU A 14 -27.43 6.17 -54.63
CA LEU A 14 -27.84 6.16 -53.22
C LEU A 14 -26.75 5.46 -52.38
N THR A 15 -25.84 6.26 -51.83
CA THR A 15 -24.85 5.79 -50.86
C THR A 15 -25.55 5.23 -49.63
N LEU A 16 -25.50 3.91 -49.48
CA LEU A 16 -25.98 3.19 -48.31
C LEU A 16 -25.11 3.56 -47.11
N VAL A 17 -25.47 4.64 -46.40
CA VAL A 17 -24.91 4.95 -45.08
C VAL A 17 -25.48 3.92 -44.11
N GLY A 18 -24.82 2.75 -44.07
CA GLY A 18 -25.04 1.76 -43.04
C GLY A 18 -24.72 2.40 -41.70
N SER A 19 -25.75 2.72 -40.92
CA SER A 19 -25.60 3.10 -39.52
C SER A 19 -25.04 1.89 -38.78
N LEU A 20 -23.72 1.86 -38.64
CA LEU A 20 -23.04 1.04 -37.64
C LEU A 20 -23.51 1.51 -36.27
N GLY A 21 -24.64 0.96 -35.82
CA GLY A 21 -25.18 1.19 -34.50
C GLY A 21 -24.11 0.82 -33.48
N SER A 22 -23.67 1.82 -32.72
CA SER A 22 -22.67 1.65 -31.67
C SER A 22 -23.16 0.59 -30.70
N ALA A 23 -22.53 -0.58 -30.71
CA ALA A 23 -22.80 -1.59 -29.70
C ALA A 23 -22.56 -0.97 -28.31
N PRO A 24 -23.46 -1.15 -27.33
CA PRO A 24 -23.33 -0.48 -26.04
C PRO A 24 -22.09 -0.97 -25.30
N LEU A 25 -21.07 -0.11 -25.23
CA LEU A 25 -19.80 -0.35 -24.52
C LEU A 25 -19.99 -0.25 -23.00
N LEU A 26 -20.61 -1.27 -22.40
CA LEU A 26 -20.76 -1.45 -20.95
C LEU A 26 -20.47 -2.93 -20.63
N ALA A 27 -19.77 -3.33 -19.56
CA ALA A 27 -19.17 -2.54 -18.49
C ALA A 27 -17.68 -2.87 -18.30
N GLN A 28 -16.82 -2.05 -18.90
CA GLN A 28 -15.55 -1.77 -18.23
C GLN A 28 -15.79 -0.84 -17.03
N THR A 29 -14.88 -0.88 -16.06
CA THR A 29 -14.90 -0.08 -14.83
C THR A 29 -13.63 0.76 -14.76
N ILE A 30 -13.76 2.06 -14.51
CA ILE A 30 -12.59 2.90 -14.17
C ILE A 30 -12.28 2.62 -12.70
N THR A 31 -11.00 2.48 -12.36
CA THR A 31 -10.57 2.29 -10.97
C THR A 31 -9.66 3.43 -10.57
N VAL A 32 -10.00 4.12 -9.48
CA VAL A 32 -9.15 5.13 -8.88
C VAL A 32 -8.40 4.52 -7.70
N TYR A 33 -7.14 4.91 -7.52
CA TYR A 33 -6.23 4.40 -6.50
C TYR A 33 -5.83 5.49 -5.51
N SER A 34 -5.13 5.08 -4.45
CA SER A 34 -4.61 5.96 -3.39
C SER A 34 -5.73 6.54 -2.50
N ASN A 35 -6.59 5.67 -1.95
CA ASN A 35 -7.62 6.04 -0.98
C ASN A 35 -7.04 6.23 0.44
N GLY A 36 -7.93 6.43 1.44
CA GLY A 36 -7.58 6.36 2.85
C GLY A 36 -7.20 7.71 3.46
N SER A 37 -6.74 7.70 4.72
CA SER A 37 -6.60 8.94 5.50
C SER A 37 -5.52 9.87 4.97
N LEU A 38 -5.80 11.18 4.92
CA LEU A 38 -4.89 12.22 4.43
C LEU A 38 -4.95 13.45 5.34
N PRO A 39 -3.83 13.93 5.92
CA PRO A 39 -3.87 15.11 6.78
C PRO A 39 -4.23 16.40 6.02
N ILE A 40 -4.86 17.36 6.70
CA ILE A 40 -5.14 18.70 6.16
C ILE A 40 -3.89 19.35 5.54
N ALA A 41 -4.10 20.16 4.51
CA ALA A 41 -3.05 20.87 3.74
C ALA A 41 -1.93 19.98 3.15
N THR A 42 -2.10 18.66 3.10
CA THR A 42 -1.20 17.74 2.36
C THR A 42 -1.82 17.33 1.03
N ALA A 43 -1.00 16.83 0.10
CA ALA A 43 -1.45 16.40 -1.22
C ALA A 43 -1.26 14.88 -1.41
N ARG A 44 -2.11 14.25 -2.22
CA ARG A 44 -1.99 12.85 -2.62
C ARG A 44 -2.17 12.71 -4.12
N GLN A 45 -1.24 12.01 -4.77
CA GLN A 45 -1.37 11.64 -6.16
C GLN A 45 -2.35 10.47 -6.29
N LEU A 46 -3.53 10.75 -6.85
CA LEU A 46 -4.48 9.73 -7.27
C LEU A 46 -4.10 9.24 -8.66
N THR A 47 -4.37 7.97 -8.93
CA THR A 47 -4.19 7.40 -10.28
C THR A 47 -5.52 6.82 -10.73
N ALA A 48 -5.94 7.11 -11.96
CA ALA A 48 -7.06 6.40 -12.59
C ALA A 48 -6.51 5.33 -13.54
N TYR A 49 -6.85 4.07 -13.30
CA TYR A 49 -6.76 3.03 -14.31
C TYR A 49 -8.00 3.10 -15.19
N VAL A 50 -7.78 3.43 -16.46
CA VAL A 50 -8.83 3.65 -17.45
C VAL A 50 -8.63 2.62 -18.58
N PRO A 51 -9.34 1.48 -18.54
CA PRO A 51 -9.25 0.45 -19.59
C PRO A 51 -9.93 0.85 -20.93
N LEU A 52 -10.45 2.07 -21.02
CA LEU A 52 -11.15 2.65 -22.17
C LEU A 52 -10.19 3.45 -23.06
N SER A 53 -10.55 3.64 -24.33
CA SER A 53 -9.80 4.47 -25.28
C SER A 53 -10.67 5.63 -25.81
N PRO A 54 -10.19 6.89 -25.82
CA PRO A 54 -8.99 7.37 -25.12
C PRO A 54 -9.07 7.16 -23.60
N ASN A 55 -7.91 6.96 -22.97
CA ASN A 55 -7.77 6.62 -21.55
C ASN A 55 -7.78 7.85 -20.63
N THR A 56 -8.45 8.92 -21.05
CA THR A 56 -8.49 10.23 -20.40
C THR A 56 -9.73 10.40 -19.52
N VAL A 57 -9.60 11.18 -18.44
CA VAL A 57 -10.64 11.42 -17.43
C VAL A 57 -10.73 12.90 -17.04
N THR A 58 -11.93 13.32 -16.62
CA THR A 58 -12.14 14.53 -15.81
C THR A 58 -12.27 14.16 -14.34
N TRP A 59 -11.89 15.07 -13.44
CA TRP A 59 -11.88 14.83 -12.00
C TRP A 59 -12.87 15.74 -11.26
N THR A 60 -13.59 15.17 -10.29
CA THR A 60 -14.46 15.92 -9.36
C THR A 60 -14.16 15.56 -7.90
N VAL A 61 -14.40 16.49 -6.98
CA VAL A 61 -14.29 16.31 -5.52
C VAL A 61 -15.65 16.59 -4.89
N ASN A 62 -16.25 15.59 -4.24
CA ASN A 62 -17.66 15.63 -3.78
C ASN A 62 -18.62 16.12 -4.88
N GLY A 63 -18.38 15.71 -6.13
CA GLY A 63 -19.15 16.11 -7.31
C GLY A 63 -18.76 17.45 -7.95
N ILE A 64 -17.93 18.27 -7.28
CA ILE A 64 -17.48 19.59 -7.77
C ILE A 64 -16.31 19.40 -8.75
N PRO A 65 -16.39 19.86 -10.02
CA PRO A 65 -15.29 19.80 -10.98
C PRO A 65 -14.02 20.49 -10.44
N GLY A 66 -12.90 19.77 -10.38
CA GLY A 66 -11.64 20.28 -9.81
C GLY A 66 -11.64 20.54 -8.29
N GLY A 67 -12.78 20.42 -7.60
CA GLY A 67 -12.93 20.70 -6.17
C GLY A 67 -12.88 22.18 -5.79
N ASN A 68 -12.71 22.47 -4.49
CA ASN A 68 -12.62 23.83 -3.96
C ASN A 68 -11.83 23.89 -2.64
N THR A 69 -11.69 25.07 -2.03
CA THR A 69 -10.93 25.25 -0.77
C THR A 69 -11.54 24.56 0.45
N THR A 70 -12.81 24.17 0.41
CA THR A 70 -13.55 23.56 1.53
C THR A 70 -13.45 22.04 1.54
N VAL A 71 -13.54 21.38 0.37
CA VAL A 71 -13.42 19.91 0.23
C VAL A 71 -12.06 19.47 -0.33
N GLY A 72 -11.17 20.40 -0.64
CA GLY A 72 -9.91 20.16 -1.34
C GLY A 72 -10.06 20.22 -2.86
N THR A 73 -8.95 20.39 -3.55
CA THR A 73 -8.87 20.55 -5.02
C THR A 73 -8.17 19.37 -5.67
N VAL A 74 -8.45 19.11 -6.95
CA VAL A 74 -7.80 18.04 -7.73
C VAL A 74 -7.41 18.58 -9.11
N THR A 75 -6.16 18.31 -9.51
CA THR A 75 -5.66 18.67 -10.85
C THR A 75 -6.13 17.68 -11.91
N GLU A 76 -6.06 18.05 -13.19
CA GLU A 76 -6.33 17.15 -14.32
C GLU A 76 -5.48 15.86 -14.29
N ARG A 77 -4.27 15.94 -13.71
CA ARG A 77 -3.35 14.81 -13.53
C ARG A 77 -3.66 13.97 -12.28
N GLY A 78 -4.74 14.23 -11.55
CA GLY A 78 -5.15 13.46 -10.37
C GLY A 78 -4.41 13.81 -9.07
N LEU A 79 -3.59 14.87 -9.04
CA LEU A 79 -3.03 15.35 -7.77
C LEU A 79 -4.13 16.05 -6.96
N TYR A 80 -4.61 15.41 -5.89
CA TYR A 80 -5.55 15.98 -4.93
C TYR A 80 -4.79 16.71 -3.82
N THR A 81 -5.29 17.87 -3.39
CA THR A 81 -4.78 18.66 -2.26
C THR A 81 -5.86 18.80 -1.21
N ALA A 82 -5.60 18.32 0.00
CA ALA A 82 -6.52 18.39 1.12
C ALA A 82 -6.78 19.86 1.53
N PRO A 83 -8.01 20.18 1.99
CA PRO A 83 -8.33 21.52 2.48
C PRO A 83 -7.47 21.89 3.69
N ALA A 84 -7.37 23.19 3.98
CA ALA A 84 -6.57 23.71 5.11
C ALA A 84 -7.20 23.47 6.50
N GLN A 85 -8.41 22.90 6.54
CA GLN A 85 -9.17 22.54 7.74
C GLN A 85 -9.94 21.25 7.45
N VAL A 86 -10.26 20.47 8.48
CA VAL A 86 -11.06 19.24 8.33
C VAL A 86 -12.47 19.63 7.86
N PRO A 87 -12.97 19.11 6.72
CA PRO A 87 -14.30 19.42 6.23
C PRO A 87 -15.39 18.83 7.13
N MET A 88 -16.59 19.44 7.09
CA MET A 88 -17.77 18.98 7.85
C MET A 88 -18.12 17.51 7.58
N GLN A 89 -17.96 17.08 6.33
CA GLN A 89 -17.86 15.67 5.97
C GLN A 89 -16.38 15.35 5.75
N SER A 90 -15.73 14.73 6.73
CA SER A 90 -14.30 14.39 6.68
C SER A 90 -13.96 13.43 5.54
N ASP A 91 -14.90 12.57 5.15
CA ASP A 91 -14.74 11.63 4.04
C ASP A 91 -15.07 12.30 2.71
N VAL A 92 -14.02 12.70 2.00
CA VAL A 92 -14.08 13.35 0.69
C VAL A 92 -14.01 12.30 -0.42
N THR A 93 -15.01 12.26 -1.28
CA THR A 93 -15.05 11.38 -2.46
C THR A 93 -14.45 12.09 -3.66
N VAL A 94 -13.37 11.54 -4.22
CA VAL A 94 -12.75 12.03 -5.45
C VAL A 94 -13.04 11.05 -6.59
N THR A 95 -13.60 11.55 -7.69
CA THR A 95 -14.12 10.74 -8.80
C THR A 95 -13.41 11.10 -10.10
N ALA A 96 -12.97 10.08 -10.85
CA ALA A 96 -12.50 10.18 -12.22
C ALA A 96 -13.58 9.66 -13.18
N THR A 97 -14.00 10.47 -14.14
CA THR A 97 -15.02 10.12 -15.15
C THR A 97 -14.39 10.13 -16.54
N SER A 98 -14.62 9.10 -17.37
CA SER A 98 -14.05 9.05 -18.72
C SER A 98 -14.56 10.19 -19.59
N THR A 99 -13.65 10.87 -20.30
CA THR A 99 -14.00 11.90 -21.28
C THR A 99 -14.70 11.31 -22.51
N ALA A 100 -14.44 10.04 -22.84
CA ALA A 100 -15.01 9.34 -23.99
C ALA A 100 -16.35 8.67 -23.66
N TYR A 101 -16.53 8.24 -22.41
CA TYR A 101 -17.73 7.55 -21.95
C TYR A 101 -18.19 8.16 -20.61
N PRO A 102 -18.91 9.30 -20.61
CA PRO A 102 -19.27 10.01 -19.37
C PRO A 102 -20.10 9.21 -18.36
N GLY A 103 -20.76 8.13 -18.79
CA GLY A 103 -21.42 7.16 -17.90
C GLY A 103 -20.47 6.15 -17.23
N LYS A 104 -19.15 6.30 -17.40
CA LYS A 104 -18.11 5.49 -16.75
C LYS A 104 -17.25 6.35 -15.86
N SER A 105 -17.24 6.00 -14.58
CA SER A 105 -16.41 6.63 -13.56
C SER A 105 -15.86 5.60 -12.57
N GLY A 106 -14.90 6.04 -11.78
CA GLY A 106 -14.39 5.35 -10.59
C GLY A 106 -14.05 6.39 -9.53
N SER A 107 -14.13 6.01 -8.26
CA SER A 107 -13.95 6.94 -7.15
C SER A 107 -13.10 6.35 -6.03
N VAL A 108 -12.47 7.21 -5.24
CA VAL A 108 -11.86 6.89 -3.95
C VAL A 108 -12.38 7.83 -2.88
N THR A 109 -12.44 7.34 -1.64
CA THR A 109 -12.68 8.15 -0.45
C THR A 109 -11.36 8.49 0.24
N LEU A 110 -11.16 9.77 0.55
CA LEU A 110 -10.06 10.31 1.32
C LEU A 110 -10.60 10.83 2.65
N SER A 111 -10.26 10.17 3.75
CA SER A 111 -10.64 10.61 5.09
C SER A 111 -9.70 11.72 5.54
N ILE A 112 -10.16 12.96 5.47
CA ILE A 112 -9.34 14.14 5.80
C ILE A 112 -9.20 14.25 7.32
N THR A 113 -7.97 14.16 7.82
CA THR A 113 -7.65 14.13 9.25
C THR A 113 -6.94 15.39 9.71
N GLN A 114 -7.13 15.74 10.99
CA GLN A 114 -6.36 16.80 11.62
C GLN A 114 -4.91 16.38 11.81
N VAL A 115 -3.97 17.32 11.72
CA VAL A 115 -2.57 17.07 12.08
C VAL A 115 -2.44 17.15 13.60
N GLN A 116 -2.01 16.07 14.24
CA GLN A 116 -1.76 16.07 15.68
C GLN A 116 -0.57 16.99 16.02
N PRO A 117 -0.74 18.02 16.87
CA PRO A 117 0.37 18.83 17.36
C PRO A 117 1.39 17.97 18.10
N ARG A 118 2.67 18.34 18.07
CA ARG A 118 3.71 17.75 18.92
C ARG A 118 4.20 18.79 19.90
N LEU A 119 4.21 18.47 21.19
CA LEU A 119 4.73 19.34 22.25
C LEU A 119 5.85 18.57 22.96
N TRP A 120 7.04 19.17 23.04
CA TRP A 120 8.21 18.52 23.67
C TRP A 120 8.86 19.36 24.77
N SER A 121 8.57 20.66 24.85
CA SER A 121 9.10 21.50 25.93
C SER A 121 8.20 22.71 26.22
N ILE A 122 8.29 23.18 27.46
CA ILE A 122 7.71 24.43 27.94
C ILE A 122 8.78 25.23 28.68
N SER A 123 8.71 26.55 28.62
CA SER A 123 9.63 27.46 29.32
C SER A 123 8.86 28.65 29.93
N PRO A 124 8.99 28.93 31.23
CA PRO A 124 9.72 28.13 32.23
C PRO A 124 9.00 26.79 32.53
N ALA A 125 9.75 25.78 32.98
CA ALA A 125 9.18 24.48 33.38
C ALA A 125 8.54 24.50 34.78
N ALA A 126 8.73 25.58 35.54
CA ALA A 126 8.08 25.83 36.82
C ALA A 126 7.64 27.29 36.94
N VAL A 127 6.50 27.53 37.60
CA VAL A 127 5.90 28.87 37.81
C VAL A 127 5.39 29.01 39.25
N PRO A 128 5.33 30.25 39.79
CA PRO A 128 4.60 30.49 41.03
C PRO A 128 3.08 30.34 40.81
N ALA A 129 2.32 30.14 41.90
CA ALA A 129 0.88 30.40 41.86
C ALA A 129 0.60 31.90 41.55
N GLY A 130 -0.46 32.17 40.80
CA GLY A 130 -0.74 33.50 40.22
C GLY A 130 -0.58 33.53 38.70
N ALA A 131 -0.47 34.73 38.12
CA ALA A 131 -0.37 34.91 36.67
C ALA A 131 1.00 34.49 36.12
N PHE A 132 1.02 33.74 35.02
CA PHE A 132 2.25 33.30 34.34
C PHE A 132 2.06 33.23 32.83
N THR A 133 3.18 33.19 32.10
CA THR A 133 3.21 32.91 30.65
C THR A 133 4.25 31.84 30.37
N LEU A 134 3.88 30.85 29.56
CA LEU A 134 4.77 29.80 29.07
C LEU A 134 5.05 30.02 27.59
N GLN A 135 6.30 29.86 27.17
CA GLN A 135 6.65 29.52 25.81
C GLN A 135 6.56 28.00 25.63
N LEU A 136 5.74 27.54 24.69
CA LEU A 136 5.61 26.13 24.33
C LEU A 136 6.37 25.91 23.02
N ASN A 137 7.29 24.94 22.98
CA ASN A 137 8.01 24.57 21.76
C ASN A 137 7.64 23.15 21.31
N GLY A 138 7.49 22.99 20.01
CA GLY A 138 6.92 21.80 19.40
C GLY A 138 6.88 21.87 17.88
N ALA A 139 5.95 21.15 17.28
CA ALA A 139 5.71 21.16 15.84
C ALA A 139 4.22 21.00 15.50
N ALA A 140 3.88 21.37 14.25
CA ALA A 140 2.54 21.30 13.69
C ALA A 140 1.48 22.03 14.53
N PHE A 141 1.83 23.16 15.14
CA PHE A 141 0.87 24.02 15.82
C PHE A 141 -0.03 24.72 14.80
N PRO A 142 -1.34 24.40 14.74
CA PRO A 142 -2.25 24.96 13.75
C PRO A 142 -2.57 26.43 14.07
N THR A 143 -3.34 27.10 13.21
CA THR A 143 -3.85 28.46 13.48
C THR A 143 -5.02 28.42 14.47
N ASN A 144 -5.89 27.41 14.36
CA ASN A 144 -6.93 27.04 15.31
C ASN A 144 -6.37 26.20 16.46
N VAL A 145 -5.72 26.88 17.42
CA VAL A 145 -5.03 26.26 18.54
C VAL A 145 -5.63 26.67 19.89
N ALA A 146 -5.72 25.73 20.83
CA ALA A 146 -5.93 25.99 22.25
C ALA A 146 -4.82 25.32 23.07
N VAL A 147 -4.49 25.89 24.23
CA VAL A 147 -3.57 25.27 25.18
C VAL A 147 -4.34 24.97 26.46
N LYS A 148 -4.27 23.72 26.92
CA LYS A 148 -4.77 23.32 28.23
C LYS A 148 -3.61 23.17 29.19
N ILE A 149 -3.80 23.65 30.42
CA ILE A 149 -2.85 23.54 31.54
C ILE A 149 -3.68 23.04 32.72
N GLY A 150 -3.54 21.76 33.09
CA GLY A 150 -4.49 21.10 33.97
C GLY A 150 -5.93 21.29 33.46
N ASP A 151 -6.81 21.75 34.34
CA ASP A 151 -8.21 22.06 34.02
C ASP A 151 -8.43 23.45 33.37
N LEU A 152 -7.38 24.28 33.25
CA LEU A 152 -7.49 25.63 32.67
C LEU A 152 -7.25 25.62 31.16
N GLN A 153 -8.04 26.43 30.45
CA GLN A 153 -7.73 26.84 29.07
C GLN A 153 -6.97 28.17 29.10
N ALA A 154 -5.74 28.18 28.57
CA ALA A 154 -4.88 29.35 28.55
C ALA A 154 -5.21 30.29 27.38
N THR A 155 -4.90 31.58 27.54
CA THR A 155 -4.89 32.55 26.44
C THR A 155 -3.66 32.31 25.58
N VAL A 156 -3.84 32.06 24.28
CA VAL A 156 -2.75 31.63 23.38
C VAL A 156 -2.42 32.71 22.35
N THR A 157 -1.14 33.08 22.27
CA THR A 157 -0.56 33.83 21.16
C THR A 157 0.32 32.90 20.33
N ARG A 158 -0.07 32.64 19.07
CA ARG A 158 0.71 31.80 18.16
C ARG A 158 1.89 32.58 17.59
N VAL A 159 3.11 32.13 17.89
CA VAL A 159 4.34 32.74 17.36
C VAL A 159 4.69 32.13 16.00
N SER A 160 4.63 30.80 15.89
CA SER A 160 4.94 30.07 14.65
C SER A 160 4.21 28.72 14.60
N ALA A 161 4.53 27.87 13.62
CA ALA A 161 4.09 26.48 13.58
C ALA A 161 4.82 25.56 14.59
N THR A 162 5.83 26.08 15.29
CA THR A 162 6.68 25.37 16.24
C THR A 162 6.75 26.03 17.62
N GLN A 163 6.13 27.21 17.80
CA GLN A 163 6.20 28.00 19.03
C GLN A 163 4.88 28.71 19.33
N LEU A 164 4.42 28.61 20.59
CA LEU A 164 3.29 29.37 21.14
C LEU A 164 3.73 30.10 22.41
N LEU A 165 3.03 31.18 22.74
CA LEU A 165 2.97 31.72 24.10
C LEU A 165 1.58 31.40 24.68
N ALA A 166 1.53 30.89 25.90
CA ALA A 166 0.28 30.60 26.61
C ALA A 166 0.28 31.24 28.00
N SER A 167 -0.68 32.12 28.26
CA SER A 167 -0.83 32.84 29.52
C SER A 167 -2.05 32.35 30.31
N ALA A 168 -1.88 32.13 31.61
CA ALA A 168 -2.93 31.68 32.52
C ALA A 168 -2.67 32.15 33.96
N ILE A 169 -3.61 31.87 34.87
CA ILE A 169 -3.47 32.16 36.30
C ILE A 169 -3.54 30.83 37.05
N ALA A 170 -2.43 30.41 37.65
CA ALA A 170 -2.37 29.20 38.45
C ALA A 170 -3.07 29.42 39.81
N PRO A 171 -4.17 28.70 40.12
CA PRO A 171 -4.80 28.79 41.43
C PRO A 171 -3.88 28.25 42.54
N SER A 172 -4.07 28.72 43.76
CA SER A 172 -3.33 28.25 44.94
C SER A 172 -3.49 26.74 45.20
N THR A 173 -4.58 26.13 44.72
CA THR A 173 -4.83 24.67 44.80
C THR A 173 -3.84 23.82 44.01
N TRP A 174 -3.05 24.44 43.12
CA TRP A 174 -1.97 23.80 42.36
C TRP A 174 -0.61 23.82 43.06
N LEU A 175 -0.43 24.57 44.16
CA LEU A 175 0.83 24.66 44.90
C LEU A 175 1.38 23.27 45.26
N GLY A 176 2.64 23.03 44.91
CA GLY A 176 3.33 21.76 45.16
C GLY A 176 2.96 20.62 44.19
N LYS A 177 2.18 20.89 43.14
CA LYS A 177 1.71 19.89 42.17
C LYS A 177 2.26 20.15 40.77
N THR A 178 2.31 19.08 39.97
CA THR A 178 2.52 19.16 38.52
C THR A 178 1.19 19.23 37.79
N GLN A 179 1.11 20.07 36.76
CA GLN A 179 -0.05 20.21 35.88
C GLN A 179 0.30 19.74 34.46
N PRO A 180 -0.56 18.93 33.81
CA PRO A 180 -0.35 18.53 32.42
C PRO A 180 -0.57 19.72 31.48
N VAL A 181 0.40 20.00 30.60
CA VAL A 181 0.27 20.98 29.51
C VAL A 181 0.08 20.22 28.19
N GLN A 182 -0.94 20.61 27.42
CA GLN A 182 -1.18 20.10 26.07
C GLN A 182 -1.55 21.21 25.09
N VAL A 183 -1.06 21.09 23.87
CA VAL A 183 -1.50 21.87 22.71
C VAL A 183 -2.58 21.09 21.97
N TRP A 184 -3.73 21.72 21.74
CA TRP A 184 -4.86 21.14 21.03
C TRP A 184 -5.07 21.83 19.69
N ALA A 185 -5.12 21.04 18.62
CA ALA A 185 -5.77 21.46 17.38
C ALA A 185 -7.29 21.43 17.62
N THR A 186 -7.98 22.55 17.42
CA THR A 186 -9.41 22.68 17.75
C THR A 186 -10.32 22.61 16.52
N GLY A 187 -11.64 22.51 16.72
CA GLY A 187 -12.60 22.37 15.63
C GLY A 187 -12.85 20.91 15.23
N LEU A 188 -13.15 20.67 13.95
CA LEU A 188 -13.42 19.33 13.45
C LEU A 188 -12.15 18.46 13.46
N GLY A 189 -12.30 17.21 13.91
CA GLY A 189 -11.17 16.30 14.13
C GLY A 189 -10.20 16.76 15.24
N ALA A 190 -10.68 17.55 16.22
CA ALA A 190 -9.83 18.08 17.29
C ALA A 190 -8.99 17.01 17.98
N ILE A 191 -7.71 17.31 18.18
CA ILE A 191 -6.73 16.36 18.72
C ILE A 191 -5.64 17.07 19.53
N GLY A 192 -5.27 16.47 20.66
CA GLY A 192 -4.24 16.98 21.58
C GLY A 192 -2.84 16.45 21.27
N SER A 193 -1.84 17.23 21.66
CA SER A 193 -0.44 16.81 21.71
C SER A 193 -0.17 15.80 22.83
N ASP A 194 1.05 15.25 22.81
CA ASP A 194 1.69 14.69 23.99
C ASP A 194 1.69 15.69 25.16
N VAL A 195 1.78 15.17 26.38
CA VAL A 195 1.73 15.95 27.62
C VAL A 195 3.15 16.37 28.04
N VAL A 196 3.33 17.64 28.41
CA VAL A 196 4.52 18.12 29.14
C VAL A 196 4.08 18.65 30.50
N ASN A 197 4.81 18.33 31.57
CA ASN A 197 4.41 18.69 32.93
C ASN A 197 4.98 20.07 33.36
N LEU A 198 4.10 20.93 33.87
CA LEU A 198 4.43 22.21 34.52
C LEU A 198 4.43 22.04 36.04
N THR A 199 5.49 22.46 36.72
CA THR A 199 5.50 22.48 38.20
C THR A 199 4.99 23.82 38.74
N VAL A 200 4.10 23.80 39.75
CA VAL A 200 3.64 25.03 40.41
C VAL A 200 4.20 25.11 41.83
N SER A 201 5.08 26.09 42.08
CA SER A 201 5.74 26.27 43.37
C SER A 201 5.21 27.49 44.13
N ALA A 202 5.58 27.63 45.40
CA ALA A 202 5.50 28.93 46.06
C ALA A 202 6.42 29.93 45.32
N SER A 203 6.08 31.22 45.34
CA SER A 203 7.01 32.26 44.91
C SER A 203 8.22 32.28 45.84
N ALA A 204 9.42 32.35 45.27
CA ALA A 204 10.60 32.68 46.06
C ALA A 204 10.43 34.11 46.63
N PRO A 205 10.91 34.40 47.86
CA PRO A 205 10.94 35.78 48.35
C PRO A 205 11.77 36.65 47.41
N ALA A 206 11.34 37.89 47.21
CA ALA A 206 11.97 38.80 46.27
C ALA A 206 13.47 39.00 46.60
N PRO A 207 14.39 38.90 45.62
CA PRO A 207 15.78 39.21 45.85
C PRO A 207 15.94 40.69 46.24
N SER A 208 16.86 40.97 47.16
CA SER A 208 17.20 42.35 47.56
C SER A 208 17.59 43.21 46.35
N PRO A 209 17.30 44.52 46.35
CA PRO A 209 17.54 45.38 45.20
C PRO A 209 19.04 45.43 44.87
N ALA A 210 19.36 45.10 43.62
CA ALA A 210 20.69 45.29 43.06
C ALA A 210 20.97 46.79 42.81
N PRO A 211 22.22 47.26 42.92
CA PRO A 211 22.57 48.67 42.71
C PRO A 211 22.34 49.12 41.25
N SER A 212 22.05 50.42 41.08
CA SER A 212 21.71 51.04 39.80
C SER A 212 22.72 50.76 38.67
N PRO A 213 22.25 50.54 37.43
CA PRO A 213 23.13 50.44 36.26
C PRO A 213 23.72 51.79 35.86
N SER A 214 24.96 51.76 35.38
CA SER A 214 25.63 52.88 34.70
C SER A 214 24.98 53.16 33.33
N PRO A 215 24.96 54.40 32.82
CA PRO A 215 24.24 54.72 31.58
C PRO A 215 24.83 54.02 30.35
N SER A 216 23.95 53.48 29.51
CA SER A 216 24.30 52.85 28.22
C SER A 216 24.68 53.90 27.17
N PRO A 217 25.66 53.64 26.29
CA PRO A 217 25.98 54.52 25.17
C PRO A 217 24.86 54.57 24.11
N SER A 218 24.92 55.61 23.29
CA SER A 218 23.94 55.97 22.25
C SER A 218 23.84 54.93 21.10
N PRO A 219 22.71 54.82 20.37
CA PRO A 219 22.55 53.83 19.31
C PRO A 219 23.41 54.13 18.09
N ALA A 220 24.07 53.10 17.55
CA ALA A 220 24.62 53.12 16.20
C ALA A 220 23.50 52.92 15.16
N PRO A 221 23.61 53.49 13.93
CA PRO A 221 22.57 53.39 12.92
C PRO A 221 22.41 51.97 12.36
N SER A 222 21.19 51.61 11.97
CA SER A 222 20.87 50.31 11.36
C SER A 222 21.66 50.04 10.08
N PRO A 223 22.22 48.82 9.90
CA PRO A 223 22.74 48.40 8.61
C PRO A 223 21.60 48.21 7.59
N ALA A 224 21.92 48.43 6.31
CA ALA A 224 21.00 48.22 5.20
C ALA A 224 20.56 46.73 5.08
N PRO A 225 19.37 46.45 4.53
CA PRO A 225 18.90 45.08 4.36
C PRO A 225 19.82 44.27 3.43
N PRO A 226 20.08 42.98 3.72
CA PRO A 226 20.87 42.13 2.84
C PRO A 226 20.14 41.92 1.50
N PRO A 227 20.88 41.72 0.39
CA PRO A 227 20.27 41.43 -0.90
C PRO A 227 19.48 40.12 -0.85
N ALA A 228 18.41 40.05 -1.65
CA ALA A 228 17.56 38.87 -1.74
C ALA A 228 18.38 37.61 -2.11
N PRO A 229 18.11 36.45 -1.50
CA PRO A 229 18.84 35.23 -1.82
C PRO A 229 18.64 34.87 -3.29
N SER A 230 19.75 34.60 -4.00
CA SER A 230 19.70 34.04 -5.34
C SER A 230 18.91 32.72 -5.33
N PRO A 231 18.19 32.38 -6.42
CA PRO A 231 17.47 31.12 -6.49
C PRO A 231 18.42 29.96 -6.21
N ALA A 232 18.01 29.05 -5.32
CA ALA A 232 18.80 27.89 -4.98
C ALA A 232 19.12 27.09 -6.26
N PRO A 233 20.38 26.67 -6.48
CA PRO A 233 20.71 25.82 -7.62
C PRO A 233 19.87 24.54 -7.53
N SER A 234 19.38 24.07 -8.69
CA SER A 234 18.71 22.76 -8.77
C SER A 234 19.57 21.70 -8.06
N PRO A 235 18.96 20.84 -7.22
CA PRO A 235 19.72 19.83 -6.49
C PRO A 235 20.51 18.99 -7.49
N ALA A 236 21.82 18.86 -7.25
CA ALA A 236 22.66 17.95 -8.02
C ALA A 236 22.04 16.54 -7.97
N PRO A 237 22.07 15.78 -9.08
CA PRO A 237 21.55 14.41 -9.08
C PRO A 237 22.24 13.62 -7.98
N SER A 238 21.45 12.95 -7.12
CA SER A 238 21.99 12.07 -6.08
C SER A 238 22.99 11.10 -6.70
N PRO A 239 24.18 10.89 -6.09
CA PRO A 239 25.14 9.92 -6.59
C PRO A 239 24.48 8.56 -6.76
N ALA A 240 24.70 7.93 -7.92
CA ALA A 240 24.18 6.59 -8.17
C ALA A 240 24.68 5.63 -7.07
N PRO A 241 23.85 4.69 -6.58
CA PRO A 241 24.28 3.66 -5.66
C PRO A 241 25.50 2.88 -6.20
N GLY A 242 26.66 3.06 -5.56
CA GLY A 242 27.74 2.07 -5.65
C GLY A 242 27.37 0.85 -4.81
N PRO A 243 27.83 -0.37 -5.15
CA PRO A 243 27.37 -1.64 -4.54
C PRO A 243 27.80 -1.88 -3.07
N GLY A 244 28.22 -0.84 -2.34
CA GLY A 244 28.87 -0.96 -1.03
C GLY A 244 30.23 -1.65 -1.12
N GLN A 245 30.65 -2.28 -0.02
CA GLN A 245 31.80 -3.20 0.00
C GLN A 245 31.36 -4.67 0.01
N GLY A 246 30.08 -4.93 0.31
CA GLY A 246 29.55 -6.26 0.53
C GLY A 246 30.01 -6.88 1.85
N THR A 247 29.35 -7.97 2.26
CA THR A 247 29.79 -8.84 3.36
C THR A 247 29.64 -10.30 2.94
N ALA A 248 30.28 -11.21 3.68
CA ALA A 248 30.00 -12.65 3.57
C ALA A 248 28.53 -13.02 3.85
N ASN A 249 27.73 -12.09 4.38
CA ASN A 249 26.32 -12.27 4.72
C ASN A 249 25.37 -11.72 3.64
N LEU A 250 25.87 -10.97 2.63
CA LEU A 250 25.02 -10.23 1.67
C LEU A 250 24.09 -11.14 0.87
N ALA A 251 24.62 -12.19 0.23
CA ALA A 251 23.82 -13.15 -0.55
C ALA A 251 22.72 -13.83 0.31
N ALA A 252 23.07 -14.16 1.56
CA ALA A 252 22.17 -14.77 2.53
C ALA A 252 21.04 -13.81 2.94
N ALA A 253 21.39 -12.56 3.25
CA ALA A 253 20.43 -11.52 3.58
C ALA A 253 19.51 -11.17 2.41
N ARG A 254 20.06 -11.02 1.20
CA ARG A 254 19.31 -10.75 -0.04
C ARG A 254 18.26 -11.83 -0.32
N PHE A 255 18.64 -13.12 -0.22
CA PHE A 255 17.66 -14.20 -0.34
C PHE A 255 16.53 -14.06 0.68
N LEU A 256 16.83 -13.72 1.94
CA LEU A 256 15.81 -13.53 2.98
C LEU A 256 15.00 -12.24 2.81
N GLU A 257 15.54 -11.17 2.20
CA GLU A 257 14.78 -9.98 1.81
C GLU A 257 13.66 -10.32 0.81
N GLN A 258 13.89 -11.31 -0.06
CA GLN A 258 12.96 -11.78 -1.08
C GLN A 258 12.03 -12.91 -0.57
N ALA A 259 12.57 -13.86 0.20
CA ALA A 259 11.89 -15.06 0.68
C ALA A 259 11.09 -14.86 1.98
N THR A 260 11.30 -13.76 2.71
CA THR A 260 10.62 -13.46 3.98
C THR A 260 10.15 -12.00 4.02
N PHE A 261 9.60 -11.54 5.14
CA PHE A 261 9.35 -10.11 5.37
C PHE A 261 10.60 -9.29 5.75
N GLY A 262 11.77 -9.93 5.83
CA GLY A 262 13.07 -9.27 5.97
C GLY A 262 14.09 -10.17 6.69
N PRO A 263 15.40 -10.02 6.44
CA PRO A 263 16.43 -10.72 7.18
C PRO A 263 16.45 -10.28 8.65
N ASN A 264 16.93 -11.17 9.51
CA ASN A 264 17.44 -10.85 10.84
C ASN A 264 18.69 -11.70 11.10
N ALA A 265 19.47 -11.36 12.12
CA ALA A 265 20.77 -12.01 12.37
C ALA A 265 20.65 -13.55 12.52
N ALA A 266 19.62 -14.02 13.25
CA ALA A 266 19.38 -15.44 13.47
C ALA A 266 18.99 -16.19 12.17
N ALA A 267 18.13 -15.60 11.34
CA ALA A 267 17.71 -16.18 10.06
C ALA A 267 18.86 -16.23 9.05
N VAL A 268 19.70 -15.20 8.99
CA VAL A 268 20.91 -15.17 8.15
C VAL A 268 21.89 -16.26 8.58
N ALA A 269 22.19 -16.36 9.88
CA ALA A 269 23.05 -17.42 10.41
C ALA A 269 22.47 -18.83 10.15
N ARG A 270 21.15 -19.03 10.33
CA ARG A 270 20.49 -20.31 10.03
C ARG A 270 20.62 -20.69 8.56
N LEU A 271 20.43 -19.73 7.65
CA LEU A 271 20.60 -19.95 6.22
C LEU A 271 22.04 -20.27 5.84
N GLN A 272 23.04 -19.61 6.44
CA GLN A 272 24.46 -19.90 6.19
C GLN A 272 24.85 -21.32 6.63
N ILE A 273 24.28 -21.81 7.73
CA ILE A 273 24.50 -23.19 8.21
C ILE A 273 23.82 -24.23 7.30
N LEU A 274 22.63 -23.93 6.77
CA LEU A 274 21.86 -24.87 5.96
C LEU A 274 22.17 -24.86 4.46
N GLY A 275 22.54 -23.70 3.92
CA GLY A 275 22.38 -23.41 2.49
C GLY A 275 20.91 -23.16 2.10
N THR A 276 20.70 -22.54 0.93
CA THR A 276 19.37 -22.15 0.44
C THR A 276 18.42 -23.32 0.23
N ASP A 277 18.93 -24.47 -0.22
CA ASP A 277 18.09 -25.62 -0.56
C ASP A 277 17.51 -26.32 0.67
N ALA A 278 18.32 -26.57 1.69
CA ALA A 278 17.85 -27.14 2.95
C ALA A 278 16.96 -26.15 3.72
N TRP A 279 17.24 -24.85 3.66
CA TRP A 279 16.37 -23.82 4.26
C TRP A 279 14.99 -23.76 3.56
N LEU A 280 14.95 -23.83 2.22
CA LEU A 280 13.68 -23.93 1.49
C LEU A 280 12.93 -25.23 1.86
N ALA A 281 13.62 -26.36 1.96
CA ALA A 281 13.02 -27.62 2.37
C ALA A 281 12.41 -27.54 3.78
N GLU A 282 13.12 -26.95 4.75
CA GLU A 282 12.63 -26.66 6.10
C GLU A 282 11.37 -25.78 6.06
N GLN A 283 11.42 -24.64 5.37
CA GLN A 283 10.31 -23.69 5.30
C GLN A 283 9.07 -24.23 4.57
N PHE A 284 9.24 -25.11 3.58
CA PHE A 284 8.13 -25.80 2.93
C PHE A 284 7.48 -26.87 3.84
N ALA A 285 8.26 -27.46 4.76
CA ALA A 285 7.78 -28.48 5.69
C ALA A 285 7.14 -27.89 6.96
N LEU A 286 7.40 -26.62 7.30
CA LEU A 286 6.80 -25.99 8.47
C LEU A 286 5.25 -25.94 8.38
N PRO A 287 4.54 -26.25 9.49
CA PRO A 287 3.09 -26.13 9.55
C PRO A 287 2.65 -24.68 9.38
N GLU A 288 1.39 -24.48 8.99
CA GLU A 288 0.80 -23.14 8.89
C GLU A 288 0.70 -22.49 10.27
N THR A 289 1.36 -21.35 10.47
CA THR A 289 1.03 -20.45 11.58
C THR A 289 -0.29 -19.76 11.24
N ALA A 290 -1.45 -20.40 11.43
CA ALA A 290 -2.73 -19.87 10.94
C ALA A 290 -3.19 -18.58 11.65
N ILE A 291 -3.91 -17.69 10.95
CA ILE A 291 -4.76 -16.66 11.59
C ILE A 291 -6.02 -17.35 12.12
N THR A 292 -6.44 -17.00 13.33
CA THR A 292 -7.68 -17.49 13.95
C THR A 292 -8.71 -16.37 14.10
N LEU A 293 -9.97 -16.73 14.32
CA LEU A 293 -10.98 -15.76 14.74
C LEU A 293 -10.56 -15.19 16.11
N PRO A 294 -10.46 -13.86 16.26
CA PRO A 294 -10.06 -13.25 17.51
C PRO A 294 -11.20 -13.32 18.52
N THR A 295 -10.88 -13.40 19.82
CA THR A 295 -11.86 -13.61 20.89
C THR A 295 -12.84 -12.45 21.09
N ASP A 296 -12.46 -11.25 20.64
CA ASP A 296 -13.30 -10.05 20.63
C ASP A 296 -14.14 -9.90 19.34
N ASN A 297 -14.00 -10.83 18.40
CA ASN A 297 -14.54 -10.79 17.05
C ASN A 297 -14.31 -9.44 16.31
N SER A 298 -13.16 -8.79 16.51
CA SER A 298 -12.85 -7.50 15.87
C SER A 298 -11.90 -7.63 14.67
N MET A 299 -12.11 -6.79 13.66
CA MET A 299 -11.18 -6.65 12.53
C MET A 299 -9.81 -6.07 12.97
N ALA A 300 -9.76 -5.37 14.10
CA ALA A 300 -8.50 -4.95 14.73
C ALA A 300 -7.71 -6.17 15.21
N GLY A 301 -8.35 -7.16 15.84
CA GLY A 301 -7.74 -8.42 16.26
C GLY A 301 -7.19 -9.25 15.09
N VAL A 302 -7.90 -9.30 13.95
CA VAL A 302 -7.38 -9.94 12.72
C VAL A 302 -6.16 -9.18 12.17
N SER A 303 -6.22 -7.84 12.17
CA SER A 303 -5.10 -6.99 11.72
C SER A 303 -3.87 -7.14 12.61
N ALA A 304 -4.05 -7.22 13.94
CA ALA A 304 -2.97 -7.41 14.89
C ALA A 304 -2.26 -8.76 14.70
N GLN A 305 -3.03 -9.85 14.52
CA GLN A 305 -2.50 -11.17 14.17
C GLN A 305 -1.75 -11.16 12.83
N MET A 306 -2.30 -10.51 11.79
CA MET A 306 -1.62 -10.36 10.50
C MET A 306 -0.25 -9.69 10.68
N LEU A 307 -0.21 -8.55 11.37
CA LEU A 307 1.01 -7.78 11.60
C LEU A 307 2.06 -8.59 12.39
N ASN A 308 1.69 -9.21 13.52
CA ASN A 308 2.61 -10.04 14.29
C ASN A 308 3.19 -11.20 13.47
N ARG A 309 2.41 -11.84 12.58
CA ARG A 309 2.92 -12.91 11.70
C ARG A 309 3.94 -12.41 10.67
N LEU A 310 3.93 -11.13 10.28
CA LEU A 310 4.95 -10.56 9.40
C LEU A 310 6.33 -10.56 10.07
N THR A 311 6.41 -10.46 11.40
CA THR A 311 7.67 -10.36 12.13
C THR A 311 8.07 -11.66 12.83
N ASP A 312 7.12 -12.35 13.48
CA ASP A 312 7.39 -13.38 14.48
C ASP A 312 7.07 -14.82 14.01
N ALA A 313 6.28 -15.01 12.94
CA ALA A 313 5.89 -16.36 12.51
C ALA A 313 7.10 -17.17 11.97
N PRO A 314 7.27 -18.45 12.35
CA PRO A 314 8.41 -19.27 11.91
C PRO A 314 8.36 -19.67 10.43
N ASP A 315 7.16 -19.83 9.86
CA ASP A 315 6.90 -20.18 8.46
C ASP A 315 6.94 -18.96 7.53
N GLN A 316 7.97 -18.12 7.67
CA GLN A 316 8.12 -16.85 6.95
C GLN A 316 7.93 -16.96 5.43
N LEU A 317 8.41 -18.04 4.80
CA LEU A 317 8.20 -18.26 3.36
C LEU A 317 6.72 -18.42 3.01
N ARG A 318 5.95 -19.12 3.86
CA ARG A 318 4.50 -19.30 3.70
C ARG A 318 3.79 -17.97 3.86
N GLN A 319 4.18 -17.17 4.86
CA GLN A 319 3.64 -15.83 5.07
C GLN A 319 3.90 -14.93 3.86
N ARG A 320 5.13 -14.95 3.33
CA ARG A 320 5.54 -14.11 2.20
C ARG A 320 4.86 -14.52 0.89
N ALA A 321 4.68 -15.82 0.64
CA ALA A 321 3.95 -16.36 -0.49
C ALA A 321 2.44 -16.10 -0.41
N ALA A 322 1.81 -16.31 0.76
CA ALA A 322 0.40 -16.02 0.98
C ALA A 322 0.08 -14.53 0.77
N TYR A 323 0.97 -13.64 1.23
CA TYR A 323 0.85 -12.20 0.99
C TYR A 323 1.01 -11.82 -0.49
N ALA A 324 1.95 -12.45 -1.21
CA ALA A 324 2.08 -12.27 -2.66
C ALA A 324 0.81 -12.73 -3.40
N LEU A 325 0.19 -13.84 -2.99
CA LEU A 325 -1.10 -14.29 -3.51
C LEU A 325 -2.24 -13.32 -3.17
N ALA A 326 -2.26 -12.72 -1.97
CA ALA A 326 -3.28 -11.76 -1.55
C ALA A 326 -3.28 -10.45 -2.37
N GLN A 327 -2.15 -10.09 -3.00
CA GLN A 327 -2.05 -8.96 -3.94
C GLN A 327 -2.54 -9.30 -5.35
N VAL A 328 -2.93 -10.57 -5.60
CA VAL A 328 -3.42 -11.07 -6.90
C VAL A 328 -4.85 -11.57 -6.80
N LEU A 329 -5.14 -12.40 -5.80
CA LEU A 329 -6.42 -13.06 -5.55
C LEU A 329 -7.20 -12.27 -4.49
N VAL A 330 -7.53 -11.03 -4.83
CA VAL A 330 -7.87 -9.98 -3.86
C VAL A 330 -9.27 -10.14 -3.27
N VAL A 331 -9.37 -9.99 -1.95
CA VAL A 331 -10.59 -9.69 -1.19
C VAL A 331 -10.29 -8.52 -0.24
N SER A 332 -11.29 -7.69 0.09
CA SER A 332 -11.11 -6.51 0.95
C SER A 332 -12.08 -6.47 2.13
N ALA A 333 -11.56 -6.07 3.29
CA ALA A 333 -12.36 -5.72 4.47
C ALA A 333 -13.34 -4.55 4.24
N ASN A 334 -13.26 -3.82 3.11
CA ASN A 334 -14.28 -2.82 2.72
C ASN A 334 -15.64 -3.44 2.37
N LYS A 335 -15.66 -4.72 1.96
CA LYS A 335 -16.89 -5.44 1.57
C LYS A 335 -17.09 -6.70 2.41
N ASN A 336 -16.00 -7.34 2.84
CA ASN A 336 -16.02 -8.49 3.74
C ASN A 336 -15.69 -8.03 5.17
N ILE A 337 -16.67 -7.39 5.83
CA ILE A 337 -16.44 -6.47 6.97
C ILE A 337 -16.27 -7.16 8.33
N TYR A 338 -16.55 -8.47 8.44
CA TYR A 338 -16.45 -9.23 9.70
C TYR A 338 -15.30 -10.26 9.68
N PRO A 339 -14.72 -10.63 10.85
CA PRO A 339 -13.62 -11.59 10.90
C PRO A 339 -13.95 -12.99 10.39
N ASP A 340 -15.16 -13.50 10.63
CA ASP A 340 -15.64 -14.78 10.14
C ASP A 340 -15.84 -14.79 8.61
N GLU A 341 -16.06 -13.62 8.02
CA GLU A 341 -15.94 -13.45 6.58
C GLU A 341 -14.46 -13.52 6.16
N LEU A 342 -13.57 -12.65 6.66
CA LEU A 342 -12.24 -12.51 6.05
C LEU A 342 -11.22 -13.61 6.43
N VAL A 343 -11.23 -14.13 7.66
CA VAL A 343 -10.22 -15.09 8.14
C VAL A 343 -10.15 -16.37 7.29
N PRO A 344 -11.25 -17.01 6.86
CA PRO A 344 -11.18 -18.17 5.98
C PRO A 344 -10.45 -17.92 4.65
N HIS A 345 -10.56 -16.71 4.07
CA HIS A 345 -9.83 -16.35 2.85
C HIS A 345 -8.32 -16.24 3.11
N LEU A 346 -7.90 -15.58 4.20
CA LEU A 346 -6.48 -15.50 4.59
C LEU A 346 -5.88 -16.90 4.82
N ARG A 347 -6.62 -17.80 5.47
CA ARG A 347 -6.23 -19.20 5.67
C ARG A 347 -6.20 -19.98 4.35
N LEU A 348 -7.13 -19.74 3.43
CA LEU A 348 -7.16 -20.38 2.10
C LEU A 348 -5.87 -20.07 1.34
N LEU A 349 -5.47 -18.79 1.25
CA LEU A 349 -4.21 -18.38 0.61
C LEU A 349 -2.98 -18.97 1.33
N SER A 350 -3.01 -19.08 2.66
CA SER A 350 -1.90 -19.60 3.46
C SER A 350 -1.70 -21.12 3.33
N ARG A 351 -2.79 -21.91 3.31
CA ARG A 351 -2.76 -23.34 3.00
C ARG A 351 -2.22 -23.61 1.60
N HIS A 352 -2.72 -22.87 0.60
CA HIS A 352 -2.36 -23.05 -0.81
C HIS A 352 -1.07 -22.35 -1.24
N ALA A 353 -0.36 -21.65 -0.35
CA ALA A 353 0.89 -20.95 -0.66
C ALA A 353 1.93 -21.84 -1.38
N PHE A 354 1.95 -23.15 -1.09
CA PHE A 354 2.83 -24.15 -1.71
C PHE A 354 2.05 -25.24 -2.48
N GLY A 355 0.77 -25.00 -2.77
CA GLY A 355 -0.15 -25.95 -3.40
C GLY A 355 -0.13 -25.90 -4.94
N ASN A 356 -1.21 -26.35 -5.56
CA ASN A 356 -1.41 -26.23 -7.00
C ASN A 356 -2.33 -25.06 -7.35
N TYR A 357 -1.94 -24.23 -8.32
CA TYR A 357 -2.72 -23.05 -8.71
C TYR A 357 -4.12 -23.37 -9.23
N ARG A 358 -4.33 -24.51 -9.90
CA ARG A 358 -5.67 -24.94 -10.36
C ARG A 358 -6.60 -25.28 -9.19
N THR A 359 -6.07 -25.92 -8.15
CA THR A 359 -6.81 -26.24 -6.91
C THR A 359 -7.14 -24.97 -6.14
N LEU A 360 -6.17 -24.06 -6.01
CA LEU A 360 -6.37 -22.74 -5.42
C LEU A 360 -7.49 -21.96 -6.12
N LEU A 361 -7.50 -21.91 -7.46
CA LEU A 361 -8.58 -21.26 -8.21
C LEU A 361 -9.96 -21.92 -7.98
N ASP A 362 -10.02 -23.25 -7.81
CA ASP A 362 -11.28 -23.97 -7.53
C ASP A 362 -11.86 -23.58 -6.16
N GLU A 363 -11.06 -23.74 -5.10
CA GLU A 363 -11.47 -23.41 -3.73
C GLU A 363 -11.75 -21.91 -3.56
N LEU A 364 -10.98 -21.05 -4.22
CA LEU A 364 -11.20 -19.60 -4.20
C LEU A 364 -12.54 -19.24 -4.85
N THR A 365 -12.86 -19.81 -6.02
CA THR A 365 -14.13 -19.57 -6.72
C THR A 365 -15.32 -20.01 -5.88
N ARG A 366 -15.20 -21.15 -5.20
CA ARG A 366 -16.23 -21.68 -4.29
C ARG A 366 -16.29 -20.96 -2.94
N SER A 367 -15.37 -20.05 -2.62
CA SER A 367 -15.35 -19.40 -1.31
C SER A 367 -16.46 -18.35 -1.19
N PRO A 368 -17.26 -18.34 -0.10
CA PRO A 368 -18.28 -17.30 0.11
C PRO A 368 -17.67 -15.90 0.20
N GLN A 369 -16.39 -15.80 0.59
CA GLN A 369 -15.63 -14.55 0.62
C GLN A 369 -15.47 -13.94 -0.77
N MET A 370 -15.00 -14.71 -1.73
CA MET A 370 -14.87 -14.26 -3.11
C MET A 370 -16.25 -14.13 -3.77
N GLY A 371 -17.18 -15.02 -3.39
CA GLY A 371 -18.60 -14.96 -3.73
C GLY A 371 -19.24 -13.62 -3.43
N LYS A 372 -19.07 -13.12 -2.19
CA LYS A 372 -19.47 -11.77 -1.79
C LYS A 372 -18.66 -10.72 -2.52
N TYR A 373 -17.33 -10.83 -2.52
CA TYR A 373 -16.46 -9.76 -3.00
C TYR A 373 -16.71 -9.40 -4.48
N LEU A 374 -16.85 -10.40 -5.35
CA LEU A 374 -17.03 -10.25 -6.80
C LEU A 374 -18.42 -10.68 -7.30
N ASP A 375 -19.40 -10.75 -6.41
CA ASP A 375 -20.83 -10.95 -6.74
C ASP A 375 -21.13 -12.25 -7.52
N LEU A 376 -20.35 -13.31 -7.25
CA LEU A 376 -20.63 -14.67 -7.72
C LEU A 376 -21.65 -15.38 -6.81
N ALA A 377 -21.72 -15.00 -5.52
CA ALA A 377 -22.77 -15.52 -4.64
C ALA A 377 -24.14 -14.95 -5.06
N ASN A 378 -25.13 -15.84 -5.15
CA ASN A 378 -26.44 -15.56 -5.77
C ASN A 378 -26.34 -15.19 -7.26
N SER A 379 -25.40 -15.81 -8.00
CA SER A 379 -25.33 -15.67 -9.46
C SER A 379 -26.48 -16.43 -10.14
N ASN A 380 -27.25 -15.73 -10.97
CA ASN A 380 -28.43 -16.26 -11.65
C ASN A 380 -28.27 -16.17 -13.17
N ARG A 381 -28.84 -17.16 -13.87
CA ARG A 381 -29.01 -17.14 -15.33
C ARG A 381 -29.85 -15.92 -15.75
N PRO A 382 -29.59 -15.35 -16.95
CA PRO A 382 -30.37 -14.22 -17.43
C PRO A 382 -31.86 -14.56 -17.60
N LEU A 383 -32.74 -13.64 -17.22
CA LEU A 383 -34.19 -13.74 -17.37
C LEU A 383 -34.75 -12.40 -17.86
N GLY A 384 -35.77 -12.43 -18.72
CA GLY A 384 -36.52 -11.22 -19.11
C GLY A 384 -35.70 -10.10 -19.76
N GLY A 385 -34.58 -10.42 -20.42
CA GLY A 385 -33.69 -9.43 -21.05
C GLY A 385 -32.57 -8.89 -20.15
N SER A 386 -32.40 -9.42 -18.93
CA SER A 386 -31.19 -9.16 -18.12
C SER A 386 -29.93 -9.83 -18.71
N ALA A 387 -28.78 -9.60 -18.08
CA ALA A 387 -27.50 -10.26 -18.37
C ALA A 387 -26.98 -10.99 -17.13
N ALA A 388 -26.06 -11.94 -17.32
CA ALA A 388 -25.36 -12.59 -16.21
C ALA A 388 -24.38 -11.61 -15.54
N ASN A 389 -24.08 -11.81 -14.25
CA ASN A 389 -23.11 -10.97 -13.57
C ASN A 389 -21.69 -11.25 -14.08
N GLU A 390 -21.05 -10.24 -14.66
CA GLU A 390 -19.72 -10.36 -15.27
C GLU A 390 -18.57 -10.12 -14.29
N ASN A 391 -18.81 -9.61 -13.06
CA ASN A 391 -17.76 -9.15 -12.15
C ASN A 391 -16.71 -10.25 -11.88
N PHE A 392 -17.14 -11.41 -11.37
CA PHE A 392 -16.22 -12.53 -11.12
C PHE A 392 -15.59 -13.08 -12.41
N ALA A 393 -16.35 -13.22 -13.51
CA ALA A 393 -15.83 -13.70 -14.79
C ALA A 393 -14.72 -12.79 -15.35
N ARG A 394 -14.90 -11.48 -15.21
CA ARG A 394 -13.95 -10.44 -15.62
C ARG A 394 -12.66 -10.54 -14.82
N GLU A 395 -12.72 -10.55 -13.49
CA GLU A 395 -11.48 -10.58 -12.68
C GLU A 395 -10.80 -11.95 -12.68
N LEU A 396 -11.55 -13.05 -12.79
CA LEU A 396 -10.99 -14.38 -13.00
C LEU A 396 -10.09 -14.42 -14.24
N MET A 397 -10.52 -13.81 -15.35
CA MET A 397 -9.68 -13.69 -16.55
C MET A 397 -8.61 -12.60 -16.41
N GLN A 398 -8.97 -11.40 -15.97
CA GLN A 398 -8.15 -10.18 -15.97
C GLN A 398 -7.02 -10.20 -14.93
N LEU A 399 -7.33 -10.66 -13.72
CA LEU A 399 -6.49 -10.48 -12.53
C LEU A 399 -5.98 -11.81 -11.97
N PHE A 400 -6.69 -12.92 -12.18
CA PHE A 400 -6.33 -14.22 -11.63
C PHE A 400 -5.71 -15.20 -12.64
N THR A 401 -5.92 -15.07 -13.96
CA THR A 401 -5.44 -16.09 -14.92
C THR A 401 -4.71 -15.57 -16.16
N ILE A 402 -5.39 -14.91 -17.09
CA ILE A 402 -4.89 -14.71 -18.46
C ILE A 402 -4.54 -13.26 -18.80
N GLY A 403 -5.06 -12.28 -18.07
CA GLY A 403 -4.78 -10.86 -18.28
C GLY A 403 -5.34 -10.29 -19.59
N LEU A 404 -5.18 -8.98 -19.76
CA LEU A 404 -5.77 -8.23 -20.87
C LEU A 404 -5.03 -8.38 -22.22
N VAL A 405 -3.75 -8.71 -22.17
CA VAL A 405 -2.84 -8.70 -23.33
C VAL A 405 -2.22 -10.08 -23.50
N ARG A 406 -2.23 -10.61 -24.73
CA ARG A 406 -1.55 -11.88 -25.08
C ARG A 406 -0.05 -11.77 -24.85
N LEU A 407 0.53 -12.77 -24.20
CA LEU A 407 1.94 -12.81 -23.82
C LEU A 407 2.65 -13.93 -24.57
N ASN A 408 3.92 -13.69 -24.89
CA ASN A 408 4.87 -14.76 -25.14
C ASN A 408 5.27 -15.43 -23.81
N ALA A 409 5.92 -16.59 -23.87
CA ALA A 409 6.36 -17.30 -22.67
C ALA A 409 7.36 -16.49 -21.81
N ASP A 410 8.08 -15.55 -22.43
CA ASP A 410 9.01 -14.61 -21.81
C ASP A 410 8.33 -13.36 -21.20
N GLY A 411 6.99 -13.31 -21.21
CA GLY A 411 6.20 -12.20 -20.67
C GLY A 411 6.17 -10.94 -21.54
N THR A 412 6.77 -10.95 -22.73
CA THR A 412 6.62 -9.86 -23.71
C THR A 412 5.22 -9.89 -24.36
N PRO A 413 4.64 -8.74 -24.72
CA PRO A 413 3.34 -8.71 -25.39
C PRO A 413 3.44 -9.25 -26.83
N GLN A 414 2.48 -10.09 -27.23
CA GLN A 414 2.27 -10.41 -28.64
C GLN A 414 1.70 -9.18 -29.34
N LEU A 415 2.32 -8.78 -30.45
CA LEU A 415 1.93 -7.58 -31.20
C LEU A 415 1.16 -7.96 -32.47
N ASP A 416 0.26 -7.10 -32.93
CA ASP A 416 -0.34 -7.19 -34.26
C ASP A 416 0.59 -6.64 -35.35
N LEU A 417 0.17 -6.71 -36.61
CA LEU A 417 0.93 -6.17 -37.77
C LEU A 417 1.16 -4.65 -37.71
N ALA A 418 0.48 -3.93 -36.82
CA ALA A 418 0.65 -2.50 -36.57
C ALA A 418 1.47 -2.22 -35.29
N GLY A 419 2.10 -3.24 -34.69
CA GLY A 419 2.93 -3.12 -33.49
C GLY A 419 2.14 -2.92 -32.18
N ARG A 420 0.82 -3.13 -32.18
CA ARG A 420 -0.05 -2.92 -31.00
C ARG A 420 -0.22 -4.22 -30.22
N PRO A 421 -0.22 -4.21 -28.87
CA PRO A 421 -0.48 -5.40 -28.07
C PRO A 421 -1.83 -6.04 -28.39
N GLN A 422 -1.85 -7.34 -28.66
CA GLN A 422 -3.07 -8.08 -28.96
C GLN A 422 -3.89 -8.33 -27.69
N PRO A 423 -5.22 -8.07 -27.68
CA PRO A 423 -6.07 -8.40 -26.54
C PRO A 423 -6.20 -9.92 -26.36
N THR A 424 -6.23 -10.37 -25.12
CA THR A 424 -6.45 -11.80 -24.81
C THR A 424 -7.87 -12.25 -25.15
N TYR A 425 -8.85 -11.42 -24.79
CA TYR A 425 -10.28 -11.67 -24.94
C TYR A 425 -11.05 -10.37 -25.21
N ASP A 426 -12.33 -10.52 -25.57
CA ASP A 426 -13.27 -9.43 -25.82
C ASP A 426 -14.49 -9.49 -24.87
N GLN A 427 -15.45 -8.58 -25.04
CA GLN A 427 -16.65 -8.53 -24.20
C GLN A 427 -17.56 -9.76 -24.39
N ALA A 428 -17.61 -10.34 -25.60
CA ALA A 428 -18.39 -11.56 -25.87
C ALA A 428 -17.83 -12.76 -25.09
N THR A 429 -16.51 -12.87 -25.00
CA THR A 429 -15.82 -13.87 -24.17
C THR A 429 -16.19 -13.73 -22.70
N ILE A 430 -16.23 -12.50 -22.16
CA ILE A 430 -16.63 -12.25 -20.76
C ILE A 430 -18.07 -12.71 -20.51
N GLN A 431 -18.98 -12.42 -21.44
CA GLN A 431 -20.39 -12.85 -21.34
C GLN A 431 -20.51 -14.37 -21.36
N GLN A 432 -19.77 -15.06 -22.23
CA GLN A 432 -19.78 -16.53 -22.30
C GLN A 432 -19.24 -17.18 -21.02
N VAL A 433 -18.16 -16.64 -20.44
CA VAL A 433 -17.61 -17.09 -19.15
C VAL A 433 -18.56 -16.75 -17.98
N ALA A 434 -19.21 -15.58 -18.00
CA ALA A 434 -20.21 -15.21 -16.99
C ALA A 434 -21.40 -16.16 -16.99
N LEU A 435 -21.89 -16.59 -18.15
CA LEU A 435 -22.93 -17.62 -18.27
C LEU A 435 -22.50 -18.95 -17.65
N ALA A 436 -21.25 -19.38 -17.90
CA ALA A 436 -20.69 -20.62 -17.33
C ALA A 436 -20.54 -20.57 -15.80
N LEU A 437 -20.52 -19.37 -15.21
CA LEU A 437 -20.35 -19.14 -13.76
C LEU A 437 -21.67 -18.72 -13.08
N THR A 438 -22.82 -18.92 -13.75
CA THR A 438 -24.15 -18.79 -13.12
C THR A 438 -24.47 -19.99 -12.23
N GLY A 439 -25.37 -19.83 -11.25
CA GLY A 439 -25.91 -20.94 -10.47
C GLY A 439 -25.28 -21.16 -9.09
N TRP A 440 -24.61 -20.16 -8.51
CA TRP A 440 -23.97 -20.27 -7.19
C TRP A 440 -24.71 -19.47 -6.12
N THR A 441 -24.83 -20.02 -4.91
CA THR A 441 -25.43 -19.35 -3.74
C THR A 441 -24.71 -19.76 -2.44
N TYR A 442 -24.91 -19.00 -1.36
CA TYR A 442 -24.39 -19.35 -0.03
C TYR A 442 -24.98 -20.67 0.49
N ALA A 443 -24.33 -21.30 1.47
CA ALA A 443 -24.81 -22.56 2.05
C ALA A 443 -26.20 -22.41 2.70
N GLY A 444 -27.15 -23.27 2.30
CA GLY A 444 -28.55 -23.25 2.70
C GLY A 444 -29.43 -24.09 1.78
N THR A 445 -30.76 -24.03 1.92
CA THR A 445 -31.73 -24.84 1.16
C THR A 445 -32.56 -24.06 0.14
N GLY A 446 -32.59 -22.73 0.20
CA GLY A 446 -33.32 -21.88 -0.73
C GLY A 446 -32.67 -21.76 -2.11
N THR A 447 -33.39 -21.16 -3.06
CA THR A 447 -32.90 -20.88 -4.43
C THR A 447 -31.79 -19.84 -4.43
N ASN A 448 -31.95 -18.75 -3.67
CA ASN A 448 -30.89 -17.81 -3.31
C ASN A 448 -30.93 -17.70 -1.78
N ASN A 449 -29.82 -18.03 -1.12
CA ASN A 449 -29.68 -18.00 0.33
C ASN A 449 -29.14 -16.65 0.82
N TRP A 450 -29.39 -16.35 2.09
CA TRP A 450 -28.73 -15.26 2.82
C TRP A 450 -27.23 -15.57 3.01
N GLU A 451 -26.45 -14.53 3.32
CA GLU A 451 -25.00 -14.66 3.49
C GLU A 451 -24.67 -15.67 4.58
N ASN A 452 -23.79 -16.63 4.25
CA ASN A 452 -23.37 -17.69 5.15
C ASN A 452 -21.94 -18.12 4.82
N PHE A 453 -21.03 -17.89 5.77
CA PHE A 453 -19.58 -18.12 5.62
C PHE A 453 -19.08 -19.42 6.27
N SER A 454 -19.98 -20.23 6.83
CA SER A 454 -19.66 -21.50 7.51
C SER A 454 -19.19 -22.62 6.56
N GLY A 455 -19.35 -22.46 5.25
CA GLY A 455 -18.96 -23.44 4.24
C GLY A 455 -18.84 -22.82 2.84
N PRO A 456 -18.47 -23.62 1.82
CA PRO A 456 -18.38 -23.15 0.44
C PRO A 456 -19.75 -22.74 -0.11
N LEU A 457 -19.74 -21.96 -1.19
CA LEU A 457 -20.89 -21.76 -2.06
C LEU A 457 -21.39 -23.11 -2.58
N VAL A 458 -22.71 -23.23 -2.72
CA VAL A 458 -23.42 -24.41 -3.21
C VAL A 458 -24.07 -24.12 -4.56
N SER A 459 -24.12 -25.13 -5.40
CA SER A 459 -24.72 -25.05 -6.74
C SER A 459 -26.26 -25.06 -6.70
N ARG A 460 -26.85 -24.47 -7.74
CA ARG A 460 -28.29 -24.37 -7.99
C ARG A 460 -28.56 -24.43 -9.49
N GLU A 461 -28.88 -25.62 -9.98
CA GLU A 461 -29.18 -25.85 -11.40
C GLU A 461 -30.35 -24.98 -11.92
N ILE A 462 -31.34 -24.69 -11.08
CA ILE A 462 -32.46 -23.77 -11.41
C ILE A 462 -31.98 -22.34 -11.74
N ASN A 463 -30.83 -21.92 -11.20
CA ASN A 463 -30.21 -20.62 -11.42
C ASN A 463 -29.12 -20.69 -12.51
N HIS A 464 -28.87 -21.85 -13.14
CA HIS A 464 -27.80 -22.03 -14.12
C HIS A 464 -28.25 -21.82 -15.57
N ASP A 465 -27.40 -21.21 -16.38
CA ASP A 465 -27.61 -21.12 -17.82
C ASP A 465 -27.20 -22.42 -18.51
N GLN A 466 -28.16 -23.16 -19.04
CA GLN A 466 -27.93 -24.47 -19.66
C GLN A 466 -27.60 -24.42 -21.16
N ARG A 467 -27.36 -23.23 -21.73
CA ARG A 467 -26.97 -23.14 -23.16
C ARG A 467 -25.53 -23.62 -23.34
N ALA A 468 -25.20 -24.07 -24.56
CA ALA A 468 -23.83 -24.32 -24.94
C ALA A 468 -23.03 -23.00 -24.92
N LYS A 469 -21.76 -23.07 -24.54
CA LYS A 469 -20.90 -21.89 -24.32
C LYS A 469 -19.59 -22.07 -25.06
N SER A 470 -19.06 -21.00 -25.64
CA SER A 470 -17.82 -21.04 -26.43
C SER A 470 -16.96 -19.82 -26.15
N PHE A 471 -15.73 -20.05 -25.69
CA PHE A 471 -14.79 -18.99 -25.31
C PHE A 471 -13.35 -19.52 -25.35
N LEU A 472 -12.39 -18.67 -25.75
CA LEU A 472 -10.95 -18.97 -25.69
C LEU A 472 -10.51 -20.27 -26.41
N GLY A 473 -11.29 -20.74 -27.40
CA GLY A 473 -11.07 -22.02 -28.10
C GLY A 473 -11.65 -23.25 -27.38
N CYS A 474 -12.26 -23.08 -26.22
CA CYS A 474 -12.97 -24.10 -25.46
C CYS A 474 -14.47 -24.08 -25.79
N SER A 475 -15.11 -25.26 -25.76
CA SER A 475 -16.55 -25.42 -25.96
C SER A 475 -17.14 -26.24 -24.83
N LEU A 476 -18.19 -25.72 -24.20
CA LEU A 476 -18.96 -26.37 -23.13
C LEU A 476 -20.33 -26.76 -23.73
N PRO A 477 -20.73 -28.05 -23.70
CA PRO A 477 -21.99 -28.51 -24.29
C PRO A 477 -23.23 -27.93 -23.58
N ALA A 478 -24.36 -27.93 -24.30
CA ALA A 478 -25.66 -27.58 -23.71
C ALA A 478 -26.11 -28.62 -22.69
N ASN A 479 -26.96 -28.19 -21.75
CA ASN A 479 -27.50 -28.98 -20.63
C ASN A 479 -26.44 -29.52 -19.65
N GLN A 480 -25.22 -28.97 -19.70
CA GLN A 480 -24.22 -29.18 -18.65
C GLN A 480 -24.65 -28.45 -17.36
N GLY A 481 -24.33 -29.05 -16.21
CA GLY A 481 -24.68 -28.50 -14.89
C GLY A 481 -23.58 -27.64 -14.27
N VAL A 482 -23.95 -26.88 -13.23
CA VAL A 482 -23.13 -25.81 -12.59
C VAL A 482 -21.69 -26.27 -12.29
N GLU A 483 -21.56 -27.44 -11.67
CA GLU A 483 -20.27 -28.00 -11.23
C GLU A 483 -19.34 -28.34 -12.40
N ALA A 484 -19.90 -28.91 -13.47
CA ALA A 484 -19.14 -29.27 -14.66
C ALA A 484 -18.75 -28.03 -15.47
N ASP A 485 -19.63 -27.04 -15.56
CA ASP A 485 -19.35 -25.76 -16.22
C ASP A 485 -18.26 -24.95 -15.51
N LEU A 486 -18.31 -24.86 -14.17
CA LEU A 486 -17.21 -24.28 -13.38
C LEU A 486 -15.90 -25.00 -13.67
N LYS A 487 -15.89 -26.34 -13.58
CA LYS A 487 -14.67 -27.14 -13.79
C LYS A 487 -14.09 -26.90 -15.19
N SER A 488 -14.91 -26.99 -16.24
CA SER A 488 -14.48 -26.80 -17.63
C SER A 488 -13.98 -25.37 -17.90
N THR A 489 -14.61 -24.37 -17.28
CA THR A 489 -14.18 -22.97 -17.36
C THR A 489 -12.81 -22.76 -16.71
N LEU A 490 -12.62 -23.25 -15.49
CA LEU A 490 -11.34 -23.15 -14.78
C LEU A 490 -10.23 -23.97 -15.45
N ASP A 491 -10.56 -25.14 -16.01
CA ASP A 491 -9.61 -25.95 -16.79
C ASP A 491 -9.19 -25.23 -18.08
N CYS A 492 -10.13 -24.63 -18.81
CA CYS A 492 -9.85 -23.83 -19.99
C CYS A 492 -8.86 -22.68 -19.69
N LEU A 493 -9.16 -21.88 -18.65
CA LEU A 493 -8.32 -20.75 -18.24
C LEU A 493 -6.96 -21.22 -17.69
N PHE A 494 -6.92 -22.31 -16.94
CA PHE A 494 -5.67 -22.85 -16.41
C PHE A 494 -4.75 -23.38 -17.53
N GLN A 495 -5.33 -24.01 -18.57
CA GLN A 495 -4.59 -24.53 -19.72
C GLN A 495 -4.15 -23.45 -20.72
N HIS A 496 -4.85 -22.30 -20.75
CA HIS A 496 -4.55 -21.18 -21.66
C HIS A 496 -3.07 -20.72 -21.61
N PRO A 497 -2.43 -20.40 -22.75
CA PRO A 497 -0.98 -20.13 -22.81
C PRO A 497 -0.52 -18.86 -22.09
N ASN A 498 -1.41 -17.89 -21.81
CA ASN A 498 -1.05 -16.72 -20.99
C ASN A 498 -0.87 -17.04 -19.50
N THR A 499 -1.49 -18.09 -18.97
CA THR A 499 -1.55 -18.31 -17.52
C THR A 499 -0.15 -18.51 -16.89
N PRO A 500 0.77 -19.28 -17.49
CA PRO A 500 2.14 -19.41 -16.99
C PRO A 500 2.92 -18.07 -16.89
N PRO A 501 3.10 -17.27 -17.97
CA PRO A 501 3.80 -15.98 -17.86
C PRO A 501 3.05 -14.95 -17.01
N PHE A 502 1.71 -15.00 -16.96
CA PHE A 502 0.90 -14.11 -16.12
C PHE A 502 1.15 -14.31 -14.63
N VAL A 503 1.12 -15.56 -14.16
CA VAL A 503 1.38 -15.92 -12.75
C VAL A 503 2.86 -15.68 -12.41
N ALA A 504 3.79 -16.07 -13.30
CA ALA A 504 5.22 -15.82 -13.14
C ALA A 504 5.51 -14.32 -12.92
N GLN A 505 4.95 -13.44 -13.76
CA GLN A 505 5.19 -11.99 -13.65
C GLN A 505 4.76 -11.44 -12.30
N ARG A 506 3.60 -11.88 -11.80
CA ARG A 506 3.05 -11.44 -10.50
C ARG A 506 3.91 -11.91 -9.34
N LEU A 507 4.28 -13.19 -9.31
CA LEU A 507 5.12 -13.72 -8.24
C LEU A 507 6.53 -13.10 -8.25
N ILE A 508 7.15 -12.93 -9.41
CA ILE A 508 8.46 -12.26 -9.51
C ILE A 508 8.39 -10.80 -9.05
N ARG A 509 7.38 -10.04 -9.48
CA ARG A 509 7.17 -8.65 -9.01
C ARG A 509 6.87 -8.57 -7.53
N GLN A 510 6.09 -9.50 -6.99
CA GLN A 510 5.74 -9.51 -5.57
C GLN A 510 6.85 -9.99 -4.65
N LEU A 511 7.84 -10.75 -5.14
CA LEU A 511 8.88 -11.37 -4.32
C LEU A 511 10.28 -10.79 -4.55
N VAL A 512 10.63 -10.42 -5.78
CA VAL A 512 12.03 -10.12 -6.17
C VAL A 512 12.18 -8.70 -6.70
N LYS A 513 11.65 -8.39 -7.89
CA LYS A 513 11.95 -7.13 -8.60
C LYS A 513 10.83 -6.69 -9.55
N SER A 514 10.64 -5.38 -9.73
CA SER A 514 9.55 -4.83 -10.54
C SER A 514 9.74 -5.05 -12.05
N ASN A 515 10.99 -5.17 -12.53
CA ASN A 515 11.38 -5.28 -13.94
C ASN A 515 12.30 -6.49 -14.23
N PRO A 516 11.81 -7.74 -14.15
CA PRO A 516 12.61 -8.92 -14.51
C PRO A 516 12.89 -9.01 -16.01
N THR A 517 13.99 -9.66 -16.39
CA THR A 517 14.29 -9.92 -17.81
C THR A 517 13.31 -10.91 -18.45
N PRO A 518 13.11 -10.86 -19.78
CA PRO A 518 12.34 -11.87 -20.50
C PRO A 518 12.87 -13.30 -20.29
N ALA A 519 14.19 -13.47 -20.15
CA ALA A 519 14.80 -14.77 -19.90
C ALA A 519 14.43 -15.35 -18.52
N TYR A 520 14.39 -14.52 -17.47
CA TYR A 520 13.93 -14.93 -16.14
C TYR A 520 12.42 -15.26 -16.15
N MET A 521 11.62 -14.40 -16.78
CA MET A 521 10.19 -14.63 -17.02
C MET A 521 9.94 -16.00 -17.70
N GLN A 522 10.68 -16.32 -18.76
CA GLN A 522 10.55 -17.57 -19.50
C GLN A 522 10.87 -18.79 -18.63
N ARG A 523 11.96 -18.76 -17.86
CA ARG A 523 12.36 -19.88 -16.98
C ARG A 523 11.28 -20.19 -15.94
N VAL A 524 10.74 -19.18 -15.27
CA VAL A 524 9.67 -19.35 -14.27
C VAL A 524 8.36 -19.81 -14.92
N ALA A 525 8.00 -19.24 -16.07
CA ALA A 525 6.82 -19.68 -16.83
C ALA A 525 6.93 -21.15 -17.26
N SER A 526 8.11 -21.62 -17.69
CA SER A 526 8.36 -23.02 -18.02
C SER A 526 8.18 -23.95 -16.81
N VAL A 527 8.61 -23.55 -15.61
CA VAL A 527 8.37 -24.32 -14.38
C VAL A 527 6.89 -24.35 -13.99
N PHE A 528 6.12 -23.29 -14.26
CA PHE A 528 4.66 -23.32 -14.11
C PHE A 528 4.01 -24.29 -15.12
N VAL A 529 4.51 -24.38 -16.36
CA VAL A 529 4.02 -25.37 -17.35
C VAL A 529 4.32 -26.80 -16.89
N ASN A 530 5.52 -27.07 -16.37
CA ASN A 530 5.95 -28.37 -15.89
C ASN A 530 7.02 -28.22 -14.80
N ASN A 531 6.74 -28.70 -13.58
CA ASN A 531 7.66 -28.66 -12.45
C ASN A 531 8.89 -29.61 -12.54
N GLY A 532 9.08 -30.31 -13.66
CA GLY A 532 10.07 -31.37 -13.86
C GLY A 532 9.51 -32.79 -13.70
N SER A 533 8.30 -32.93 -13.14
CA SER A 533 7.59 -34.20 -12.92
C SER A 533 6.25 -34.28 -13.65
N GLY A 534 6.02 -33.42 -14.64
CA GLY A 534 4.78 -33.35 -15.43
C GLY A 534 3.64 -32.58 -14.76
N VAL A 535 3.85 -31.96 -13.59
CA VAL A 535 2.80 -31.22 -12.89
C VAL A 535 2.82 -29.75 -13.31
N ARG A 536 1.72 -29.31 -13.94
CA ARG A 536 1.46 -27.89 -14.24
C ARG A 536 0.94 -27.17 -12.99
N GLY A 537 1.36 -25.93 -12.77
CA GLY A 537 0.83 -25.03 -11.72
C GLY A 537 1.28 -25.33 -10.29
N ASP A 538 2.35 -26.10 -10.09
CA ASP A 538 2.97 -26.34 -8.78
C ASP A 538 3.61 -25.05 -8.22
N LEU A 539 2.97 -24.42 -7.23
CA LEU A 539 3.45 -23.17 -6.64
C LEU A 539 4.72 -23.36 -5.81
N ARG A 540 4.97 -24.55 -5.24
CA ARG A 540 6.22 -24.84 -4.52
C ARG A 540 7.40 -24.80 -5.49
N ALA A 541 7.27 -25.45 -6.64
CA ALA A 541 8.27 -25.43 -7.69
C ALA A 541 8.46 -24.03 -8.31
N VAL A 542 7.35 -23.32 -8.59
CA VAL A 542 7.39 -21.95 -9.13
C VAL A 542 8.04 -20.97 -8.16
N LEU A 543 7.70 -21.00 -6.86
CA LEU A 543 8.35 -20.17 -5.84
C LEU A 543 9.85 -20.47 -5.73
N ARG A 544 10.26 -21.73 -5.81
CA ARG A 544 11.67 -22.12 -5.87
C ARG A 544 12.36 -21.56 -7.12
N ALA A 545 11.72 -21.61 -8.29
CA ALA A 545 12.26 -21.05 -9.53
C ALA A 545 12.39 -19.52 -9.50
N VAL A 546 11.39 -18.81 -8.96
CA VAL A 546 11.46 -17.36 -8.69
C VAL A 546 12.62 -17.07 -7.74
N LEU A 547 12.64 -17.72 -6.58
CA LEU A 547 13.60 -17.38 -5.54
C LEU A 547 15.02 -17.84 -5.81
N LEU A 548 15.29 -18.80 -6.71
CA LEU A 548 16.65 -19.28 -7.00
C LEU A 548 17.19 -18.88 -8.39
N ASP A 549 16.47 -18.04 -9.13
CA ASP A 549 16.96 -17.58 -10.43
C ASP A 549 18.27 -16.79 -10.32
N ALA A 550 19.14 -16.92 -11.33
CA ALA A 550 20.41 -16.19 -11.40
C ALA A 550 20.22 -14.66 -11.33
N GLU A 551 19.13 -14.12 -11.87
CA GLU A 551 18.81 -12.69 -11.78
C GLU A 551 18.41 -12.29 -10.34
N ALA A 552 17.69 -13.16 -9.62
CA ALA A 552 17.33 -12.95 -8.21
C ALA A 552 18.55 -13.08 -7.26
N ARG A 553 19.59 -13.79 -7.70
CA ARG A 553 20.88 -14.00 -7.01
C ARG A 553 22.01 -13.07 -7.43
N ASN A 554 21.80 -12.13 -8.35
CA ASN A 554 22.85 -11.20 -8.74
C ASN A 554 23.04 -10.10 -7.68
N ASP A 555 23.98 -10.29 -6.77
CA ASP A 555 24.35 -9.30 -5.74
C ASP A 555 24.78 -7.93 -6.30
N THR A 556 25.16 -7.84 -7.59
CA THR A 556 25.44 -6.58 -8.29
C THR A 556 24.17 -5.97 -8.90
N ALA A 557 23.29 -5.44 -8.04
CA ALA A 557 22.05 -4.78 -8.45
C ALA A 557 22.31 -3.50 -9.27
N GLY A 558 21.65 -3.37 -10.42
CA GLY A 558 21.72 -2.18 -11.27
C GLY A 558 20.79 -1.03 -10.81
N THR A 559 20.91 0.14 -11.42
CA THR A 559 20.10 1.34 -11.09
C THR A 559 18.59 1.18 -11.32
N ASN A 560 18.18 0.25 -12.17
CA ASN A 560 16.78 -0.08 -12.45
C ASN A 560 16.31 -1.39 -11.78
N ASP A 561 17.11 -1.92 -10.83
CA ASP A 561 16.90 -3.23 -10.21
C ASP A 561 16.19 -3.14 -8.85
N GLY A 562 15.66 -4.27 -8.39
CA GLY A 562 14.88 -4.40 -7.17
C GLY A 562 13.42 -4.00 -7.31
N ARG A 563 12.78 -3.77 -6.17
CA ARG A 563 11.43 -3.20 -6.01
C ARG A 563 11.35 -2.36 -4.74
N LEU A 564 10.49 -1.35 -4.70
CA LEU A 564 10.20 -0.64 -3.47
C LEU A 564 9.46 -1.56 -2.50
N ARG A 565 9.84 -1.55 -1.22
CA ARG A 565 9.05 -2.19 -0.16
C ARG A 565 7.74 -1.43 0.02
N ASP A 566 6.61 -2.14 -0.04
CA ASP A 566 5.34 -1.60 0.46
C ASP A 566 5.44 -1.30 1.98
N PRO A 567 4.55 -0.45 2.55
CA PRO A 567 4.66 -0.06 3.95
C PRO A 567 4.77 -1.25 4.92
N LEU A 568 3.95 -2.29 4.72
CA LEU A 568 3.95 -3.48 5.58
C LEU A 568 5.30 -4.19 5.53
N GLN A 569 5.85 -4.41 4.34
CA GLN A 569 7.17 -5.04 4.20
C GLN A 569 8.30 -4.13 4.73
N HIS A 570 8.22 -2.81 4.55
CA HIS A 570 9.25 -1.88 5.04
C HIS A 570 9.31 -1.89 6.58
N PHE A 571 8.16 -1.82 7.25
CA PHE A 571 8.10 -1.85 8.71
C PHE A 571 8.44 -3.22 9.30
N ALA A 572 7.96 -4.31 8.68
CA ALA A 572 8.33 -5.67 9.11
C ALA A 572 9.83 -5.95 8.93
N ALA A 573 10.44 -5.52 7.82
CA ALA A 573 11.89 -5.66 7.59
C ALA A 573 12.70 -4.86 8.61
N THR A 574 12.28 -3.61 8.88
CA THR A 574 12.90 -2.74 9.91
C THR A 574 12.87 -3.42 11.28
N LEU A 575 11.71 -3.89 11.72
CA LEU A 575 11.55 -4.55 13.01
C LEU A 575 12.41 -5.82 13.10
N ARG A 576 12.40 -6.67 12.07
CA ARG A 576 13.19 -7.91 12.03
C ARG A 576 14.70 -7.62 12.05
N GLY A 577 15.18 -6.67 11.26
CA GLY A 577 16.60 -6.26 11.24
C GLY A 577 17.08 -5.70 12.59
N LEU A 578 16.19 -5.05 13.35
CA LEU A 578 16.45 -4.56 14.71
C LEU A 578 16.13 -5.58 15.82
N ASN A 579 16.10 -6.89 15.49
CA ASN A 579 15.76 -8.00 16.40
C ASN A 579 14.48 -7.74 17.23
N GLY A 580 13.50 -7.13 16.58
CA GLY A 580 12.21 -6.73 17.12
C GLY A 580 11.03 -7.38 16.40
N GLY A 581 9.83 -6.83 16.60
CA GLY A 581 8.61 -7.36 16.00
C GLY A 581 7.36 -6.58 16.41
N PHE A 582 6.25 -6.81 15.72
CA PHE A 582 4.93 -6.34 16.15
C PHE A 582 4.43 -7.20 17.32
N GLN A 583 3.82 -6.59 18.33
CA GLN A 583 3.27 -7.35 19.46
C GLN A 583 1.97 -8.06 19.07
N PRO A 584 1.64 -9.24 19.63
CA PRO A 584 0.41 -9.97 19.32
C PRO A 584 -0.86 -9.13 19.56
N ALA A 585 -0.86 -8.34 20.64
CA ALA A 585 -1.82 -7.25 20.84
C ALA A 585 -1.16 -5.95 20.36
N ASN A 586 -1.68 -5.36 19.28
CA ASN A 586 -1.26 -4.05 18.79
C ASN A 586 -2.45 -3.33 18.12
N ASN A 587 -2.42 -2.00 18.10
CA ASN A 587 -3.40 -1.16 17.43
C ASN A 587 -2.75 -0.25 16.38
N LEU A 588 -2.02 -0.85 15.43
CA LEU A 588 -1.22 -0.12 14.45
C LEU A 588 -1.90 0.03 13.08
N ALA A 589 -3.02 -0.65 12.84
CA ALA A 589 -3.66 -0.70 11.52
C ALA A 589 -4.03 0.70 10.99
N TRP A 590 -4.46 1.61 11.86
CA TRP A 590 -4.72 3.00 11.53
C TRP A 590 -3.46 3.77 11.14
N GLU A 591 -2.41 3.73 11.98
CA GLU A 591 -1.16 4.47 11.74
C GLU A 591 -0.41 3.97 10.50
N ILE A 592 -0.41 2.65 10.27
CA ILE A 592 0.12 2.06 9.03
C ILE A 592 -0.76 2.46 7.84
N GLY A 593 -2.09 2.49 7.99
CA GLY A 593 -3.03 2.92 6.95
C GLY A 593 -2.76 4.32 6.40
N ARG A 594 -2.35 5.26 7.26
CA ARG A 594 -1.94 6.62 6.86
C ARG A 594 -0.75 6.64 5.88
N THR A 595 0.03 5.56 5.79
CA THR A 595 1.20 5.46 4.91
C THR A 595 0.89 4.88 3.51
N GLY A 596 -0.40 4.74 3.18
CA GLY A 596 -0.91 4.28 1.89
C GLY A 596 -1.31 2.80 1.84
N GLN A 597 -1.30 2.09 2.97
CA GLN A 597 -1.64 0.67 3.03
C GLN A 597 -2.32 0.27 4.36
N THR A 598 -3.65 0.38 4.44
CA THR A 598 -4.41 -0.12 5.60
C THR A 598 -4.41 -1.66 5.60
N PRO A 599 -3.94 -2.35 6.66
CA PRO A 599 -3.97 -3.81 6.71
C PRO A 599 -5.35 -4.37 6.39
N LEU A 600 -5.41 -5.50 5.67
CA LEU A 600 -6.65 -6.21 5.28
C LEU A 600 -7.62 -5.45 4.35
N THR A 601 -7.33 -4.19 4.01
CA THR A 601 -8.26 -3.30 3.29
C THR A 601 -7.68 -2.79 1.96
N PRO A 602 -7.42 -3.66 0.96
CA PRO A 602 -7.06 -3.19 -0.37
C PRO A 602 -8.21 -2.34 -0.97
N PRO A 603 -7.90 -1.21 -1.61
CA PRO A 603 -8.89 -0.24 -2.13
C PRO A 603 -9.69 -0.75 -3.34
N SER A 604 -9.17 -1.75 -4.05
CA SER A 604 -9.75 -2.21 -5.32
C SER A 604 -9.45 -3.68 -5.56
N VAL A 605 -10.13 -4.26 -6.55
CA VAL A 605 -9.87 -5.63 -7.06
C VAL A 605 -8.42 -5.85 -7.53
N PHE A 606 -7.68 -4.78 -7.84
CA PHE A 606 -6.27 -4.84 -8.24
C PHE A 606 -5.29 -4.90 -7.05
N GLY A 607 -5.79 -4.92 -5.81
CA GLY A 607 -4.98 -4.94 -4.58
C GLY A 607 -4.69 -3.53 -4.07
N PHE A 608 -3.61 -3.39 -3.29
CA PHE A 608 -3.16 -2.09 -2.77
C PHE A 608 -2.59 -1.17 -3.85
N TYR A 609 -2.03 -1.76 -4.91
CA TYR A 609 -1.46 -1.06 -6.05
C TYR A 609 -1.55 -1.95 -7.29
N SER A 610 -1.71 -1.34 -8.45
CA SER A 610 -1.81 -2.05 -9.72
C SER A 610 -0.47 -2.67 -10.10
N GLN A 611 -0.46 -3.98 -10.38
CA GLN A 611 0.70 -4.70 -10.92
C GLN A 611 1.15 -4.17 -12.31
N LEU A 612 0.37 -3.27 -12.92
CA LEU A 612 0.65 -2.61 -14.21
C LEU A 612 1.14 -1.17 -14.07
N PHE A 613 1.23 -0.61 -12.84
CA PHE A 613 1.66 0.77 -12.65
C PHE A 613 3.14 0.96 -13.07
N ARG A 614 3.38 2.07 -13.76
CA ARG A 614 4.70 2.50 -14.24
C ARG A 614 5.09 3.82 -13.60
N LEU A 615 6.38 3.98 -13.30
CA LEU A 615 6.90 5.23 -12.77
C LEU A 615 6.73 6.33 -13.84
N PRO A 616 6.07 7.46 -13.53
CA PRO A 616 5.82 8.53 -14.50
C PRO A 616 7.07 8.98 -15.24
N GLN A 617 6.91 9.34 -16.52
CA GLN A 617 8.00 9.78 -17.41
C GLN A 617 9.08 8.70 -17.71
N THR A 618 8.87 7.45 -17.31
CA THR A 618 9.78 6.33 -17.61
C THR A 618 9.04 5.14 -18.24
N ALA A 619 9.81 4.18 -18.77
CA ALA A 619 9.29 2.88 -19.18
C ALA A 619 9.23 1.84 -18.04
N LEU A 620 9.74 2.17 -16.83
CA LEU A 620 9.90 1.23 -15.73
C LEU A 620 8.54 0.90 -15.10
N ASN A 621 8.27 -0.39 -14.92
CA ASN A 621 7.20 -0.86 -14.06
C ASN A 621 7.67 -0.67 -12.61
N ALA A 622 6.80 -0.13 -11.76
CA ALA A 622 7.15 0.20 -10.38
C ALA A 622 5.91 0.11 -9.46
N PRO A 623 5.22 -1.04 -9.39
CA PRO A 623 3.86 -1.14 -8.81
C PRO A 623 3.71 -0.46 -7.45
N GLU A 624 4.67 -0.70 -6.55
CA GLU A 624 4.65 -0.26 -5.17
C GLU A 624 4.82 1.27 -5.02
N PHE A 625 5.36 1.95 -6.03
CA PHE A 625 5.47 3.41 -6.06
C PHE A 625 4.12 4.11 -6.24
N GLN A 626 3.06 3.41 -6.67
CA GLN A 626 1.72 3.98 -6.75
C GLN A 626 1.23 4.50 -5.38
N ILE A 627 1.67 3.86 -4.29
CA ILE A 627 1.38 4.22 -2.89
C ILE A 627 2.60 4.82 -2.18
N TYR A 628 3.47 5.51 -2.92
CA TYR A 628 4.67 6.17 -2.38
C TYR A 628 4.86 7.57 -2.98
N THR A 629 3.90 8.45 -2.72
CA THR A 629 4.03 9.88 -3.06
C THR A 629 4.89 10.60 -2.00
N PRO A 630 5.32 11.87 -2.21
CA PRO A 630 6.06 12.63 -1.20
C PRO A 630 5.39 12.69 0.19
N THR A 631 4.05 12.68 0.22
CA THR A 631 3.28 12.64 1.48
C THR A 631 3.41 11.29 2.17
N GLU A 632 3.17 10.17 1.47
CA GLU A 632 3.36 8.83 2.04
C GLU A 632 4.82 8.58 2.43
N ALA A 633 5.80 9.09 1.69
CA ALA A 633 7.21 9.03 2.08
C ALA A 633 7.48 9.74 3.41
N THR A 634 6.91 10.94 3.60
CA THR A 634 6.98 11.68 4.86
C THR A 634 6.29 10.93 6.00
N LEU A 635 5.11 10.34 5.74
CA LEU A 635 4.34 9.60 6.75
C LEU A 635 5.02 8.26 7.13
N ARG A 636 5.65 7.55 6.19
CA ARG A 636 6.53 6.40 6.49
C ARG A 636 7.72 6.82 7.34
N GLY A 637 8.34 7.97 7.05
CA GLY A 637 9.39 8.55 7.90
C GLY A 637 8.91 8.80 9.32
N ASN A 638 7.78 9.47 9.50
CA ASN A 638 7.20 9.71 10.82
C ASN A 638 6.93 8.40 11.60
N PHE A 639 6.47 7.34 10.94
CA PHE A 639 6.28 6.03 11.56
C PHE A 639 7.61 5.37 11.97
N LEU A 640 8.64 5.42 11.11
CA LEU A 640 9.98 4.90 11.41
C LEU A 640 10.65 5.68 12.55
N TRP A 641 10.43 7.00 12.64
CA TRP A 641 10.90 7.81 13.75
C TRP A 641 10.20 7.46 15.07
N ALA A 642 8.87 7.29 15.04
CA ALA A 642 8.11 6.85 16.21
C ALA A 642 8.54 5.44 16.68
N LEU A 643 8.80 4.51 15.76
CA LEU A 643 9.37 3.19 16.05
C LEU A 643 10.70 3.28 16.84
N LEU A 644 11.60 4.19 16.45
CA LEU A 644 12.93 4.34 17.06
C LEU A 644 12.95 5.14 18.37
N THR A 645 11.97 6.02 18.58
CA THR A 645 11.94 6.95 19.73
C THR A 645 10.91 6.57 20.78
N GLN A 646 9.77 6.01 20.38
CA GLN A 646 8.59 5.75 21.21
C GLN A 646 7.82 4.49 20.73
N PRO A 647 8.45 3.29 20.69
CA PRO A 647 7.80 2.07 20.21
C PRO A 647 6.56 1.63 21.01
N GLY A 648 6.43 2.14 22.25
CA GLY A 648 5.29 1.89 23.13
C GLY A 648 5.10 0.40 23.46
N SER A 649 3.85 0.00 23.65
CA SER A 649 3.46 -1.40 23.89
C SER A 649 3.08 -2.17 22.62
N ASN A 650 3.05 -1.52 21.46
CA ASN A 650 2.59 -2.12 20.20
C ASN A 650 3.69 -2.86 19.43
N MET A 651 4.96 -2.51 19.65
CA MET A 651 6.12 -3.01 18.91
C MET A 651 7.30 -3.28 19.87
N ARG A 652 8.26 -4.07 19.41
CA ARG A 652 9.54 -4.34 20.06
C ARG A 652 10.66 -3.91 19.13
N VAL A 653 11.70 -3.27 19.67
CA VAL A 653 12.89 -2.84 18.93
C VAL A 653 14.10 -3.01 19.85
N ASN A 654 15.18 -3.64 19.38
CA ASN A 654 16.40 -3.78 20.17
C ASN A 654 17.49 -2.81 19.68
N LEU A 655 17.61 -1.67 20.36
CA LEU A 655 18.64 -0.66 20.07
C LEU A 655 19.97 -0.91 20.78
N GLN A 656 20.04 -1.86 21.72
CA GLN A 656 21.20 -2.07 22.60
C GLN A 656 22.52 -2.36 21.85
N PRO A 657 22.55 -3.15 20.74
CA PRO A 657 23.79 -3.36 19.98
C PRO A 657 24.38 -2.07 19.40
N PHE A 658 23.55 -1.10 19.04
CA PHE A 658 23.97 0.19 18.51
C PHE A 658 24.36 1.16 19.62
N MET A 659 23.63 1.14 20.75
CA MET A 659 23.99 1.91 21.95
C MET A 659 25.37 1.55 22.49
N ALA A 660 25.75 0.27 22.45
CA ALA A 660 27.05 -0.22 22.89
C ALA A 660 28.24 0.37 22.09
N VAL A 661 28.02 0.81 20.85
CA VAL A 661 29.04 1.43 19.97
C VAL A 661 28.77 2.90 19.67
N ALA A 662 27.77 3.52 20.32
CA ALA A 662 27.27 4.84 19.93
C ALA A 662 28.33 5.95 19.91
N ASN A 663 29.32 5.88 20.79
CA ASN A 663 30.40 6.87 20.92
C ASN A 663 31.48 6.75 19.82
N ASP A 664 31.55 5.62 19.11
CA ASP A 664 32.42 5.45 17.94
C ASP A 664 31.56 5.56 16.67
N THR A 665 31.74 6.66 15.93
CA THR A 665 30.99 6.93 14.70
C THR A 665 31.23 5.86 13.63
N THR A 666 32.43 5.29 13.54
CA THR A 666 32.75 4.25 12.54
C THR A 666 32.14 2.91 12.93
N ALA A 667 32.25 2.52 14.20
CA ALA A 667 31.64 1.30 14.71
C ALA A 667 30.12 1.35 14.66
N LEU A 668 29.50 2.50 14.96
CA LEU A 668 28.06 2.70 14.82
C LEU A 668 27.60 2.58 13.36
N ILE A 669 28.29 3.23 12.42
CA ILE A 669 27.97 3.08 10.98
C ILE A 669 28.13 1.62 10.53
N ASN A 670 29.18 0.93 10.99
CA ASN A 670 29.36 -0.50 10.71
C ASN A 670 28.20 -1.35 11.26
N ALA A 671 27.79 -1.14 12.50
CA ALA A 671 26.67 -1.88 13.10
C ALA A 671 25.36 -1.65 12.32
N VAL A 672 25.07 -0.40 11.95
CA VAL A 672 23.89 -0.02 11.16
C VAL A 672 23.92 -0.62 9.75
N ASP A 673 25.09 -0.57 9.09
CA ASP A 673 25.33 -1.22 7.79
C ASP A 673 25.08 -2.73 7.89
N GLN A 674 25.68 -3.43 8.86
CA GLN A 674 25.46 -4.87 9.03
C GLN A 674 23.99 -5.25 9.30
N ALA A 675 23.28 -4.49 10.13
CA ALA A 675 21.91 -4.85 10.54
C ALA A 675 20.84 -4.55 9.47
N LEU A 676 21.01 -3.46 8.71
CA LEU A 676 19.97 -2.96 7.78
C LEU A 676 20.34 -3.13 6.30
N LEU A 677 21.63 -3.08 5.96
CA LEU A 677 22.14 -3.04 4.59
C LEU A 677 23.08 -4.21 4.24
N TRP A 678 23.48 -5.01 5.23
CA TRP A 678 24.29 -6.22 5.09
C TRP A 678 25.62 -5.99 4.33
N GLY A 679 26.22 -4.82 4.50
CA GLY A 679 27.47 -4.41 3.86
C GLY A 679 27.32 -3.64 2.55
N ARG A 680 26.09 -3.42 2.06
CA ARG A 680 25.84 -2.68 0.81
C ARG A 680 25.87 -1.15 0.99
N MET A 681 26.16 -0.62 2.18
CA MET A 681 26.18 0.84 2.40
C MET A 681 27.29 1.53 1.57
N PRO A 682 26.95 2.43 0.64
CA PRO A 682 27.95 3.10 -0.21
C PRO A 682 28.84 4.05 0.60
N ALA A 683 30.10 4.25 0.18
CA ALA A 683 31.05 5.14 0.86
C ALA A 683 30.51 6.59 1.03
N ALA A 684 29.81 7.12 0.02
CA ALA A 684 29.15 8.43 0.10
C ALA A 684 28.08 8.48 1.21
N MET A 685 27.27 7.43 1.34
CA MET A 685 26.26 7.33 2.40
C MET A 685 26.91 7.22 3.79
N ARG A 686 28.01 6.46 3.91
CA ARG A 686 28.81 6.39 5.14
C ARG A 686 29.34 7.76 5.55
N GLN A 687 29.81 8.58 4.61
CA GLN A 687 30.23 9.95 4.89
C GLN A 687 29.06 10.86 5.32
N SER A 688 27.91 10.77 4.64
CA SER A 688 26.71 11.53 5.04
C SER A 688 26.24 11.18 6.45
N LEU A 689 26.24 9.88 6.81
CA LEU A 689 25.92 9.43 8.17
C LEU A 689 26.96 9.92 9.18
N ALA A 690 28.27 9.84 8.88
CA ALA A 690 29.31 10.32 9.79
C ALA A 690 29.13 11.80 10.13
N ASN A 691 28.85 12.64 9.13
CA ASN A 691 28.55 14.06 9.33
C ASN A 691 27.31 14.27 10.21
N ALA A 692 26.22 13.54 9.95
CA ALA A 692 24.97 13.65 10.70
C ALA A 692 25.08 13.15 12.15
N ILE A 693 25.79 12.04 12.37
CA ILE A 693 26.05 11.45 13.70
C ILE A 693 26.94 12.37 14.54
N ASN A 694 28.02 12.90 13.97
CA ASN A 694 28.94 13.79 14.69
C ASN A 694 28.31 15.13 15.08
N ALA A 695 27.19 15.52 14.46
CA ALA A 695 26.42 16.70 14.83
C ALA A 695 25.42 16.47 15.97
N GLN A 696 25.20 15.22 16.42
CA GLN A 696 24.26 14.92 17.50
C GLN A 696 24.90 15.05 18.90
N PRO A 697 24.18 15.57 19.90
CA PRO A 697 24.75 15.92 21.21
C PRO A 697 24.96 14.72 22.16
N ASP A 698 24.27 13.60 21.95
CA ASP A 698 24.31 12.44 22.85
C ASP A 698 24.23 11.09 22.12
N ALA A 699 24.59 10.02 22.82
CA ALA A 699 24.64 8.66 22.29
C ALA A 699 23.29 8.15 21.74
N THR A 700 22.17 8.53 22.35
CA THR A 700 20.83 8.12 21.93
C THR A 700 20.46 8.78 20.61
N GLN A 701 20.65 10.10 20.50
CA GLN A 701 20.44 10.84 19.25
C GLN A 701 21.37 10.36 18.14
N ARG A 702 22.66 10.08 18.45
CA ARG A 702 23.62 9.48 17.49
C ARG A 702 23.08 8.18 16.88
N VAL A 703 22.59 7.26 17.71
CA VAL A 703 22.00 5.98 17.27
C VAL A 703 20.71 6.18 16.48
N GLN A 704 19.80 7.02 16.98
CA GLN A 704 18.51 7.29 16.32
C GLN A 704 18.70 7.95 14.96
N THR A 705 19.60 8.93 14.82
CA THR A 705 19.96 9.56 13.54
C THR A 705 20.58 8.56 12.57
N ALA A 706 21.53 7.72 13.03
CA ALA A 706 22.18 6.71 12.18
C ALA A 706 21.17 5.72 11.58
N LEU A 707 20.29 5.19 12.43
CA LEU A 707 19.23 4.28 12.02
C LEU A 707 18.19 4.95 11.13
N TYR A 708 17.65 6.10 11.56
CA TYR A 708 16.57 6.78 10.85
C TYR A 708 16.94 7.18 9.41
N LEU A 709 18.12 7.80 9.23
CA LEU A 709 18.61 8.18 7.90
C LEU A 709 18.90 6.96 7.02
N THR A 710 19.32 5.83 7.62
CA THR A 710 19.52 4.57 6.89
C THR A 710 18.19 3.97 6.44
N LEU A 711 17.19 3.93 7.30
CA LEU A 711 15.85 3.37 7.03
C LEU A 711 15.07 4.17 5.97
N LEU A 712 15.29 5.49 5.91
CA LEU A 712 14.76 6.39 4.88
C LEU A 712 15.49 6.29 3.54
N SER A 713 16.72 5.77 3.51
CA SER A 713 17.52 5.73 2.29
C SER A 713 16.93 4.78 1.24
N GLY A 714 17.19 5.07 -0.04
CA GLY A 714 16.86 4.14 -1.13
C GLY A 714 17.47 2.74 -0.92
N GLN A 715 18.60 2.62 -0.21
CA GLN A 715 19.27 1.34 0.07
C GLN A 715 18.49 0.43 1.02
N HIS A 716 17.56 0.99 1.82
CA HIS A 716 16.68 0.23 2.70
C HIS A 716 15.21 0.25 2.23
N ALA A 717 14.76 1.32 1.57
CA ALA A 717 13.44 1.37 0.96
C ALA A 717 13.31 0.40 -0.22
N ILE A 718 14.36 0.22 -1.03
CA ILE A 718 14.40 -0.76 -2.11
C ILE A 718 14.88 -2.13 -1.60
N GLN A 719 14.13 -3.17 -1.94
CA GLN A 719 14.48 -4.58 -1.82
C GLN A 719 15.19 -4.99 -3.13
N HIS A 720 16.35 -5.63 -3.04
CA HIS A 720 17.15 -6.06 -4.20
C HIS A 720 17.08 -7.57 -4.42
#